data_AF-A0A673MHZ3-F1
#
_entry.id   AF-A0A673MHZ3-F1
#
_cell.length_a   1.000
_cell.length_b   1.000
_cell.length_c   1.000
_cell.angle_alpha   90.00
_cell.angle_beta   90.00
_cell.angle_gamma   90.00
#
_symmetry.space_group_name_H-M   'P 1'
#
loop_
_entity.id
_entity.type
_entity.pdbx_description
1 polymer ?
#
loop_
_entity_poly.entity_id
_entity_poly.type
_entity_poly.pdbx_seq_one_letter_code
_entity_poly.pdbx_strand_id
1 'polypeptide(L)'
;MEKKEQKRHQHKHSGPKAQKKNRKKEQGTEQVQDERKRNPRAFSVQSAVRMAKTFHRTQDIKTKKHHIPLVDRTPLEPPPVVVVVIGPPKVGKSTLIRCLIKNYTRQKLSDICGPVTIVSGKKRRLTLIECNNDINSMIDLAKVADLVLMLIDASFGFEMETFEFLNICQVHGFPRVMGVLTHLDTFKNNKTLSKTKKRLKHRFWTEVYQGAKLFYLSGMVYGEYQTQEVKNLGRFISVMKFRPLVWRTSHPYVVADRMEDLTDPEAIRLNPKCDRTVSLYGYLRGTFLKNKCQVHIPGVGDFSVADVSFLPDPCPLPEVIKKRALNVKERLLYAPLAGVGGLVYDKDAVYIDMPSGHKCLFQEEVRPTTELVQSLIGTQATLDAKMAASKVSLFTGTAALTPEEVKQNPMESREWDENAQRERRRAVFADEDEKDDDEEEESDEEEEEEEEDEEDEDEEGLTKKVDEKAVETAAPPVKKQKIEEPMEMPAFADSDDELEKSEGEESEEEEGDEENEEMEEGEPAKRRSGPDSGLCSEEDDEDEEEDSDMDEDGDGIVKSKMSFKHPEEEKIDTEDAEMAYETAGALRWKEDLAQKASEAYLRHQLAAPNLRKLVYGTVAEEEEDSNDEEELGGLFKVSRPERSKKVRADAMDCSRFHPDSSHDWDQEEVRSSIRDCFVTGKWEEDKDAATLLKENDELYGDFEDLETGEVHKAKTGNKDKHYHVIFQKNKRLEKKRRLKERFDAQYDDGDATYFDDLKDEMQKQAELNRQEFEDVDDEVRVQYEGFRPGMYVRVEIPALPCEFVTNFDPHYPIVLGGLGPSEGNVGYLQMRLKKHRWHSRILKTRDPLILSLGWRRFQTIPLYYIEDHNGRHRLLKYTPEHMHCGATIWGPITPQGTGFLAVQTVGGIKANFRIAATGVVLDLDKSVTIVKKLKLIGYPYKIFKNTCFIQVGSPAESGVSP
;
A
#
# COMPACT_ATOMS: atom_id res chain seq x y z
N MET A 1 0.81 36.76 106.36
CA MET A 1 0.09 37.05 105.11
C MET A 1 0.38 35.94 104.12
N GLU A 2 -0.64 35.19 103.70
CA GLU A 2 -0.46 34.07 102.77
C GLU A 2 -0.33 34.58 101.33
N LYS A 3 0.75 34.19 100.63
CA LYS A 3 0.82 34.30 99.17
C LYS A 3 0.37 32.96 98.57
N LYS A 4 -0.85 32.93 98.03
CA LYS A 4 -1.44 31.75 97.38
C LYS A 4 -0.51 31.20 96.30
N GLU A 5 -0.21 29.91 96.35
CA GLU A 5 0.42 29.21 95.22
C GLU A 5 -0.52 29.20 94.02
N GLN A 6 -0.07 29.73 92.88
CA GLN A 6 -0.77 29.55 91.62
C GLN A 6 -0.40 28.17 91.03
N LYS A 7 -1.41 27.36 90.69
CA LYS A 7 -1.22 26.01 90.16
C LYS A 7 -0.40 26.04 88.87
N ARG A 8 0.70 25.27 88.82
CA ARG A 8 1.49 25.07 87.60
C ARG A 8 0.62 24.41 86.52
N HIS A 9 0.56 25.02 85.33
CA HIS A 9 -0.18 24.44 84.20
C HIS A 9 0.56 23.22 83.63
N GLN A 10 -0.15 22.11 83.41
CA GLN A 10 0.42 20.93 82.75
C GLN A 10 0.75 21.22 81.28
N HIS A 11 1.95 20.81 80.84
CA HIS A 11 2.26 20.69 79.43
C HIS A 11 1.48 19.51 78.81
N LYS A 12 0.89 19.73 77.63
CA LYS A 12 0.14 18.67 76.92
C LYS A 12 1.13 17.73 76.22
N HIS A 13 1.29 16.52 76.77
CA HIS A 13 2.21 15.49 76.26
C HIS A 13 1.71 14.79 74.99
N SER A 14 0.41 14.90 74.65
CA SER A 14 -0.19 14.24 73.48
C SER A 14 -1.03 15.20 72.61
N GLY A 15 -1.28 14.78 71.37
CA GLY A 15 -2.10 15.49 70.38
C GLY A 15 -1.31 16.19 69.26
N PRO A 16 -1.99 16.69 68.20
CA PRO A 16 -1.33 17.07 66.93
C PRO A 16 -0.31 18.21 67.07
N LYS A 17 -0.50 19.14 68.01
CA LYS A 17 0.47 20.23 68.27
C LYS A 17 1.74 19.75 68.99
N ALA A 18 1.68 18.66 69.76
CA ALA A 18 2.86 18.04 70.37
C ALA A 18 3.67 17.27 69.32
N GLN A 19 3.01 16.44 68.49
CA GLN A 19 3.63 15.74 67.37
C GLN A 19 4.32 16.70 66.38
N LYS A 20 3.69 17.85 66.06
CA LYS A 20 4.33 18.92 65.26
C LYS A 20 5.56 19.56 65.91
N LYS A 21 5.73 19.48 67.23
CA LYS A 21 6.88 20.03 67.96
C LYS A 21 8.01 19.00 68.11
N ASN A 22 7.70 17.72 68.25
CA ASN A 22 8.70 16.64 68.20
C ASN A 22 9.30 16.48 66.80
N ARG A 23 8.46 16.44 65.75
CA ARG A 23 8.93 16.45 64.34
C ARG A 23 9.83 17.64 63.99
N LYS A 24 9.72 18.77 64.70
CA LYS A 24 10.61 19.93 64.56
C LYS A 24 11.92 19.83 65.36
N LYS A 25 12.03 18.89 66.31
CA LYS A 25 13.28 18.58 67.03
C LYS A 25 14.09 17.48 66.34
N GLU A 26 13.40 16.53 65.69
CA GLU A 26 14.02 15.42 64.97
C GLU A 26 14.73 15.87 63.67
N GLN A 27 14.35 17.03 63.11
CA GLN A 27 14.94 17.64 61.91
C GLN A 27 16.25 18.43 62.19
N GLY A 28 17.07 17.96 63.13
CA GLY A 28 18.28 18.66 63.59
C GLY A 28 19.55 18.40 62.77
N THR A 29 19.59 17.31 62.00
CA THR A 29 20.81 16.80 61.35
C THR A 29 20.48 16.10 60.02
N GLU A 30 21.50 16.02 59.15
CA GLU A 30 21.53 15.32 57.84
C GLU A 30 20.71 15.96 56.70
N GLN A 31 21.37 16.09 55.54
CA GLN A 31 20.86 16.76 54.35
C GLN A 31 20.40 15.72 53.32
N VAL A 32 19.13 15.28 53.43
CA VAL A 32 18.47 14.44 52.42
C VAL A 32 17.31 15.23 51.76
N GLN A 33 17.06 14.98 50.48
CA GLN A 33 16.52 15.97 49.54
C GLN A 33 15.03 16.31 49.71
N ASP A 34 14.81 17.50 50.27
CA ASP A 34 13.83 18.57 49.98
C ASP A 34 12.34 18.34 49.62
N GLU A 35 11.82 17.14 49.35
CA GLU A 35 10.36 16.98 49.10
C GLU A 35 9.52 17.43 50.29
N ARG A 36 9.94 17.06 51.51
CA ARG A 36 9.21 17.33 52.76
C ARG A 36 9.28 18.80 53.22
N LYS A 37 10.01 19.68 52.52
CA LYS A 37 10.04 21.13 52.80
C LYS A 37 9.01 21.93 51.99
N ARG A 38 8.51 21.42 50.84
CA ARG A 38 7.42 22.10 50.10
C ARG A 38 6.16 22.18 50.96
N ASN A 39 5.66 23.39 51.19
CA ASN A 39 4.42 23.61 51.94
C ASN A 39 3.21 23.21 51.06
N PRO A 40 2.45 22.15 51.36
CA PRO A 40 1.33 21.71 50.52
C PRO A 40 0.17 22.72 50.49
N ARG A 41 0.14 23.70 51.41
CA ARG A 41 -0.80 24.85 51.38
C ARG A 41 -0.34 26.01 50.50
N ALA A 42 0.90 26.01 50.01
CA ALA A 42 1.35 26.95 48.99
C ALA A 42 1.08 26.41 47.58
N PHE A 43 1.06 25.08 47.42
CA PHE A 43 0.71 24.37 46.19
C PHE A 43 -0.76 23.92 46.15
N SER A 44 -1.64 24.56 46.92
CA SER A 44 -3.08 24.32 46.85
C SER A 44 -3.70 25.08 45.68
N VAL A 45 -4.45 24.38 44.83
CA VAL A 45 -5.03 24.95 43.61
C VAL A 45 -6.22 25.87 43.88
N GLN A 46 -6.29 26.99 43.13
CA GLN A 46 -7.28 28.06 43.33
C GLN A 46 -8.75 27.59 43.26
N SER A 47 -9.05 26.56 42.47
CA SER A 47 -10.38 25.95 42.41
C SER A 47 -10.27 24.43 42.27
N ALA A 48 -10.41 23.72 43.39
CA ALA A 48 -10.45 22.27 43.43
C ALA A 48 -11.61 21.69 42.58
N VAL A 49 -12.76 22.37 42.52
CA VAL A 49 -13.93 21.91 41.74
C VAL A 49 -13.67 22.05 40.23
N ARG A 50 -13.06 23.16 39.77
CA ARG A 50 -12.67 23.31 38.35
C ARG A 50 -11.59 22.29 37.98
N MET A 51 -10.59 22.10 38.84
CA MET A 51 -9.56 21.09 38.62
C MET A 51 -10.13 19.66 38.57
N ALA A 52 -11.01 19.28 39.48
CA ALA A 52 -11.64 17.96 39.48
C ALA A 52 -12.45 17.73 38.19
N LYS A 53 -13.27 18.70 37.76
CA LYS A 53 -14.02 18.62 36.49
C LYS A 53 -13.08 18.47 35.28
N THR A 54 -11.99 19.23 35.22
CA THR A 54 -10.98 19.09 34.15
C THR A 54 -10.27 17.74 34.22
N PHE A 55 -9.87 17.28 35.41
CA PHE A 55 -9.19 15.99 35.60
C PHE A 55 -10.08 14.82 35.16
N HIS A 56 -11.34 14.76 35.63
CA HIS A 56 -12.30 13.75 35.19
C HIS A 56 -12.51 13.81 33.67
N ARG A 57 -12.71 15.00 33.08
CA ARG A 57 -12.84 15.15 31.62
C ARG A 57 -11.59 14.67 30.86
N THR A 58 -10.39 14.92 31.39
CA THR A 58 -9.13 14.46 30.78
C THR A 58 -8.97 12.95 30.89
N GLN A 59 -9.32 12.34 32.03
CA GLN A 59 -9.30 10.88 32.20
C GLN A 59 -10.38 10.20 31.34
N ASP A 60 -11.56 10.79 31.22
CA ASP A 60 -12.62 10.38 30.29
C ASP A 60 -12.18 10.47 28.81
N ILE A 61 -11.19 11.30 28.49
CA ILE A 61 -10.62 11.43 27.15
C ILE A 61 -9.44 10.46 26.97
N LYS A 62 -8.55 10.28 27.96
CA LYS A 62 -7.49 9.25 27.93
C LYS A 62 -8.12 7.85 27.79
N THR A 63 -9.09 7.51 28.63
CA THR A 63 -9.82 6.22 28.58
C THR A 63 -10.55 5.97 27.27
N LYS A 64 -11.12 6.99 26.62
CA LYS A 64 -11.74 6.88 25.29
C LYS A 64 -10.73 6.79 24.12
N LYS A 65 -9.44 7.05 24.35
CA LYS A 65 -8.37 6.81 23.37
C LYS A 65 -7.84 5.38 23.41
N HIS A 66 -7.79 4.75 24.59
CA HIS A 66 -7.33 3.36 24.72
C HIS A 66 -8.22 2.43 23.89
N HIS A 67 -7.57 1.58 23.11
CA HIS A 67 -8.20 0.55 22.29
C HIS A 67 -7.33 -0.71 22.32
N ILE A 68 -7.81 -1.82 21.76
CA ILE A 68 -6.96 -2.99 21.55
C ILE A 68 -5.92 -2.61 20.48
N PRO A 69 -4.61 -2.63 20.79
CA PRO A 69 -3.58 -2.40 19.77
C PRO A 69 -3.62 -3.54 18.75
N LEU A 70 -3.43 -3.20 17.48
CA LEU A 70 -3.43 -4.13 16.36
C LEU A 70 -2.20 -3.83 15.51
N VAL A 71 -1.55 -4.87 14.99
CA VAL A 71 -0.44 -4.71 14.05
C VAL A 71 -0.99 -4.03 12.79
N ASP A 72 -0.53 -2.82 12.50
CA ASP A 72 -0.76 -2.23 11.19
C ASP A 72 0.28 -2.80 10.22
N ARG A 73 -0.19 -3.33 9.10
CA ARG A 73 0.62 -4.00 8.08
C ARG A 73 0.64 -3.22 6.75
N THR A 74 0.21 -1.96 6.77
CA THR A 74 0.31 -1.11 5.57
C THR A 74 1.78 -0.86 5.20
N PRO A 75 2.16 -1.10 3.93
CA PRO A 75 3.50 -0.80 3.42
C PRO A 75 3.73 0.72 3.30
N LEU A 76 4.95 1.12 2.89
CA LEU A 76 5.27 2.50 2.55
C LEU A 76 4.37 3.03 1.41
N GLU A 77 4.12 2.19 0.41
CA GLU A 77 3.27 2.44 -0.76
C GLU A 77 1.89 1.77 -0.60
N PRO A 78 0.88 2.46 -0.05
CA PRO A 78 -0.38 1.81 0.31
C PRO A 78 -1.18 1.38 -0.95
N PRO A 79 -1.72 0.14 -1.00
CA PRO A 79 -2.62 -0.28 -2.07
C PRO A 79 -3.86 0.62 -2.16
N PRO A 80 -4.49 0.75 -3.35
CA PRO A 80 -5.54 1.73 -3.57
C PRO A 80 -6.79 1.42 -2.73
N VAL A 81 -7.15 2.30 -1.81
CA VAL A 81 -8.22 2.10 -0.82
C VAL A 81 -9.53 1.69 -1.51
N VAL A 82 -10.14 0.57 -1.10
CA VAL A 82 -11.35 0.10 -1.77
C VAL A 82 -12.57 0.84 -1.26
N VAL A 83 -13.24 1.54 -2.17
CA VAL A 83 -14.46 2.33 -1.95
C VAL A 83 -15.63 1.65 -2.66
N VAL A 84 -16.44 0.92 -1.90
CA VAL A 84 -17.62 0.23 -2.44
C VAL A 84 -18.84 1.14 -2.40
N VAL A 85 -19.51 1.25 -3.54
CA VAL A 85 -20.75 2.01 -3.72
C VAL A 85 -21.93 1.05 -3.64
N ILE A 86 -22.60 1.06 -2.49
CA ILE A 86 -23.76 0.20 -2.18
C ILE A 86 -25.04 1.02 -2.13
N GLY A 87 -26.14 0.42 -2.56
CA GLY A 87 -27.47 1.00 -2.50
C GLY A 87 -28.45 0.17 -3.31
N PRO A 88 -29.77 0.39 -3.11
CA PRO A 88 -30.82 -0.37 -3.78
C PRO A 88 -30.84 -0.16 -5.30
N PRO A 89 -31.61 -0.96 -6.07
CA PRO A 89 -31.84 -0.73 -7.48
C PRO A 89 -32.24 0.72 -7.79
N LYS A 90 -31.72 1.27 -8.90
CA LYS A 90 -32.09 2.59 -9.47
C LYS A 90 -31.74 3.83 -8.60
N VAL A 91 -31.05 3.68 -7.47
CA VAL A 91 -30.72 4.81 -6.55
C VAL A 91 -29.66 5.81 -7.08
N GLY A 92 -28.98 5.50 -8.19
CA GLY A 92 -27.92 6.35 -8.77
C GLY A 92 -26.47 5.97 -8.42
N LYS A 93 -26.18 4.67 -8.27
CA LYS A 93 -24.82 4.17 -7.96
C LYS A 93 -23.80 4.55 -9.04
N SER A 94 -24.06 4.15 -10.28
CA SER A 94 -23.17 4.40 -11.43
C SER A 94 -23.08 5.88 -11.80
N THR A 95 -24.14 6.67 -11.58
CA THR A 95 -24.09 8.13 -11.78
C THR A 95 -23.23 8.81 -10.72
N LEU A 96 -23.25 8.35 -9.46
CA LEU A 96 -22.36 8.85 -8.41
C LEU A 96 -20.88 8.55 -8.74
N ILE A 97 -20.57 7.32 -9.18
CA ILE A 97 -19.21 6.94 -9.57
C ILE A 97 -18.73 7.80 -10.76
N ARG A 98 -19.54 7.97 -11.81
CA ARG A 98 -19.25 8.85 -12.96
C ARG A 98 -18.92 10.28 -12.50
N CYS A 99 -19.70 10.83 -11.56
CA CYS A 99 -19.49 12.17 -11.02
C CYS A 99 -18.22 12.27 -10.14
N LEU A 100 -17.93 11.25 -9.32
CA LEU A 100 -16.73 11.21 -8.48
C LEU A 100 -15.46 11.14 -9.33
N ILE A 101 -15.42 10.26 -10.34
CA ILE A 101 -14.29 10.15 -11.28
C ILE A 101 -14.07 11.49 -11.98
N LYS A 102 -15.13 12.07 -12.59
CA LYS A 102 -15.06 13.39 -13.24
C LYS A 102 -14.55 14.49 -12.31
N ASN A 103 -14.87 14.46 -11.01
CA ASN A 103 -14.36 15.43 -10.03
C ASN A 103 -12.84 15.27 -9.75
N TYR A 104 -12.31 14.04 -9.76
CA TYR A 104 -10.87 13.80 -9.57
C TYR A 104 -10.06 13.97 -10.87
N THR A 105 -10.41 13.20 -11.90
CA THR A 105 -9.62 13.06 -13.14
C THR A 105 -9.96 14.08 -14.22
N ARG A 106 -11.12 14.77 -14.10
CA ARG A 106 -11.74 15.63 -15.13
C ARG A 106 -12.22 14.92 -16.40
N GLN A 107 -11.94 13.63 -16.54
CA GLN A 107 -12.39 12.81 -17.66
C GLN A 107 -13.85 12.34 -17.44
N LYS A 108 -14.55 12.02 -18.53
CA LYS A 108 -15.85 11.33 -18.50
C LYS A 108 -15.65 9.87 -18.89
N LEU A 109 -16.40 8.98 -18.24
CA LEU A 109 -16.62 7.61 -18.70
C LEU A 109 -18.06 7.51 -19.22
N SER A 110 -18.27 6.76 -20.30
CA SER A 110 -19.61 6.36 -20.76
C SER A 110 -20.22 5.42 -19.72
N ASP A 111 -19.64 4.23 -19.60
CA ASP A 111 -20.09 3.15 -18.72
C ASP A 111 -19.04 2.79 -17.68
N ILE A 112 -19.50 2.15 -16.60
CA ILE A 112 -18.69 1.72 -15.47
C ILE A 112 -18.92 0.22 -15.31
N CYS A 113 -17.87 -0.54 -15.55
CA CYS A 113 -17.80 -1.98 -15.34
C CYS A 113 -16.51 -2.27 -14.56
N GLY A 114 -16.52 -3.32 -13.74
CA GLY A 114 -15.40 -3.70 -12.89
C GLY A 114 -14.99 -2.65 -11.84
N PRO A 115 -13.80 -2.82 -11.24
CA PRO A 115 -13.17 -1.83 -10.38
C PRO A 115 -12.54 -0.68 -11.20
N VAL A 116 -12.58 0.53 -10.65
CA VAL A 116 -12.00 1.74 -11.26
C VAL A 116 -11.00 2.39 -10.31
N THR A 117 -9.72 2.32 -10.63
CA THR A 117 -8.64 2.89 -9.80
C THR A 117 -8.26 4.30 -10.25
N ILE A 118 -8.16 5.23 -9.29
CA ILE A 118 -7.88 6.66 -9.51
C ILE A 118 -6.89 7.23 -8.50
N VAL A 119 -6.02 8.14 -8.94
CA VAL A 119 -5.16 8.92 -8.04
C VAL A 119 -5.97 10.06 -7.40
N SER A 120 -6.22 9.98 -6.09
CA SER A 120 -6.99 10.99 -5.35
C SER A 120 -6.09 12.06 -4.71
N GLY A 121 -4.81 11.77 -4.48
CA GLY A 121 -3.83 12.68 -3.89
C GLY A 121 -2.46 12.00 -3.76
N LYS A 122 -1.41 12.78 -3.49
CA LYS A 122 0.00 12.35 -3.64
C LYS A 122 0.44 11.11 -2.83
N LYS A 123 -0.30 10.71 -1.79
CA LYS A 123 -0.05 9.47 -1.01
C LYS A 123 -1.24 8.49 -1.03
N ARG A 124 -2.21 8.68 -1.94
CA ARG A 124 -3.52 8.00 -1.92
C ARG A 124 -4.14 7.82 -3.31
N ARG A 125 -4.10 6.59 -3.80
CA ARG A 125 -5.00 6.06 -4.84
C ARG A 125 -6.25 5.41 -4.19
N LEU A 126 -7.36 5.38 -4.92
CA LEU A 126 -8.65 4.79 -4.51
C LEU A 126 -9.11 3.82 -5.61
N THR A 127 -9.70 2.68 -5.25
CA THR A 127 -10.43 1.82 -6.19
C THR A 127 -11.93 1.95 -5.91
N LEU A 128 -12.69 2.52 -6.85
CA LEU A 128 -14.15 2.60 -6.79
C LEU A 128 -14.76 1.31 -7.36
N ILE A 129 -15.73 0.71 -6.68
CA ILE A 129 -16.44 -0.49 -7.17
C ILE A 129 -17.94 -0.32 -6.96
N GLU A 130 -18.76 -0.60 -7.98
CA GLU A 130 -20.22 -0.71 -7.81
C GLU A 130 -20.60 -2.07 -7.23
N CYS A 131 -21.56 -2.10 -6.29
CA CYS A 131 -22.11 -3.35 -5.78
C CYS A 131 -23.44 -3.70 -6.46
N ASN A 132 -23.52 -4.86 -7.08
CA ASN A 132 -24.78 -5.47 -7.54
C ASN A 132 -25.74 -5.73 -6.36
N ASN A 133 -27.03 -5.93 -6.64
CA ASN A 133 -28.08 -6.07 -5.61
C ASN A 133 -28.12 -7.47 -4.96
N ASP A 134 -27.27 -8.38 -5.45
CA ASP A 134 -27.15 -9.75 -5.02
C ASP A 134 -26.42 -9.88 -3.69
N ILE A 135 -27.01 -10.65 -2.77
CA ILE A 135 -26.43 -10.90 -1.45
C ILE A 135 -25.04 -11.54 -1.53
N ASN A 136 -24.73 -12.26 -2.62
CA ASN A 136 -23.41 -12.79 -2.91
C ASN A 136 -22.36 -11.68 -3.09
N SER A 137 -22.58 -10.77 -4.04
CA SER A 137 -21.67 -9.64 -4.32
C SER A 137 -21.57 -8.70 -3.12
N MET A 138 -22.68 -8.49 -2.40
CA MET A 138 -22.69 -7.76 -1.12
C MET A 138 -21.79 -8.40 -0.05
N ILE A 139 -21.80 -9.74 0.07
CA ILE A 139 -20.96 -10.48 1.02
C ILE A 139 -19.48 -10.33 0.68
N ASP A 140 -19.10 -10.47 -0.58
CA ASP A 140 -17.69 -10.46 -1.00
C ASP A 140 -17.12 -9.03 -0.90
N LEU A 141 -17.86 -8.05 -1.41
CA LEU A 141 -17.47 -6.65 -1.31
C LEU A 141 -17.44 -6.14 0.14
N ALA A 142 -18.31 -6.62 1.03
CA ALA A 142 -18.22 -6.27 2.45
C ALA A 142 -16.95 -6.79 3.14
N LYS A 143 -16.43 -7.97 2.72
CA LYS A 143 -15.13 -8.48 3.21
C LYS A 143 -13.98 -7.58 2.76
N VAL A 144 -14.07 -7.00 1.55
CA VAL A 144 -13.02 -6.21 0.90
C VAL A 144 -13.05 -4.70 1.23
N ALA A 145 -14.23 -4.08 1.35
CA ALA A 145 -14.42 -2.61 1.37
C ALA A 145 -13.78 -1.89 2.57
N ASP A 146 -12.86 -0.96 2.35
CA ASP A 146 -12.30 -0.08 3.40
C ASP A 146 -13.24 1.09 3.71
N LEU A 147 -13.85 1.62 2.64
CA LEU A 147 -14.90 2.62 2.66
C LEU A 147 -16.15 2.09 1.97
N VAL A 148 -17.31 2.35 2.57
CA VAL A 148 -18.64 2.08 2.01
C VAL A 148 -19.35 3.42 1.82
N LEU A 149 -19.69 3.73 0.58
CA LEU A 149 -20.62 4.81 0.23
C LEU A 149 -22.02 4.21 0.10
N MET A 150 -22.87 4.45 1.09
CA MET A 150 -24.20 3.88 1.19
C MET A 150 -25.24 4.87 0.67
N LEU A 151 -25.71 4.65 -0.56
CA LEU A 151 -26.77 5.42 -1.18
C LEU A 151 -28.13 5.01 -0.60
N ILE A 152 -28.93 6.02 -0.26
CA ILE A 152 -30.27 5.89 0.28
C ILE A 152 -31.16 6.84 -0.53
N ASP A 153 -32.25 6.32 -1.11
CA ASP A 153 -33.30 7.18 -1.67
C ASP A 153 -34.00 7.93 -0.53
N ALA A 154 -34.03 9.26 -0.58
CA ALA A 154 -34.74 10.04 0.43
C ALA A 154 -36.27 9.93 0.31
N SER A 155 -36.80 9.63 -0.89
CA SER A 155 -38.22 9.54 -1.20
C SER A 155 -38.84 8.26 -0.61
N PHE A 156 -38.26 7.09 -0.92
CA PHE A 156 -38.65 5.80 -0.34
C PHE A 156 -38.12 5.61 1.09
N GLY A 157 -36.85 5.98 1.34
CA GLY A 157 -36.14 5.77 2.59
C GLY A 157 -35.21 4.56 2.57
N PHE A 158 -35.13 3.84 3.69
CA PHE A 158 -34.25 2.68 3.81
C PHE A 158 -34.90 1.38 3.30
N GLU A 159 -34.24 0.71 2.37
CA GLU A 159 -34.63 -0.59 1.83
C GLU A 159 -33.96 -1.76 2.57
N MET A 160 -34.56 -2.96 2.46
CA MET A 160 -34.05 -4.18 3.12
C MET A 160 -32.61 -4.51 2.70
N GLU A 161 -32.23 -4.29 1.46
CA GLU A 161 -30.87 -4.51 0.95
C GLU A 161 -29.83 -3.67 1.70
N THR A 162 -30.15 -2.42 2.04
CA THR A 162 -29.24 -1.55 2.83
C THR A 162 -29.04 -2.09 4.25
N PHE A 163 -30.10 -2.64 4.86
CA PHE A 163 -30.04 -3.29 6.16
C PHE A 163 -29.29 -4.62 6.13
N GLU A 164 -29.45 -5.40 5.07
CA GLU A 164 -28.71 -6.65 4.88
C GLU A 164 -27.21 -6.36 4.77
N PHE A 165 -26.80 -5.41 3.94
CA PHE A 165 -25.40 -5.00 3.81
C PHE A 165 -24.80 -4.51 5.14
N LEU A 166 -25.53 -3.70 5.92
CA LEU A 166 -25.07 -3.27 7.25
C LEU A 166 -24.85 -4.45 8.21
N ASN A 167 -25.73 -5.45 8.20
CA ASN A 167 -25.58 -6.64 9.04
C ASN A 167 -24.44 -7.56 8.56
N ILE A 168 -24.19 -7.65 7.25
CA ILE A 168 -23.03 -8.34 6.68
C ILE A 168 -21.73 -7.68 7.17
N CYS A 169 -21.65 -6.35 7.09
CA CYS A 169 -20.51 -5.57 7.61
C CYS A 169 -20.30 -5.77 9.12
N GLN A 170 -21.36 -5.80 9.92
CA GLN A 170 -21.26 -6.03 11.37
C GLN A 170 -20.71 -7.43 11.71
N VAL A 171 -20.84 -8.40 10.82
CA VAL A 171 -20.38 -9.80 11.01
C VAL A 171 -18.95 -10.02 10.52
N HIS A 172 -18.60 -9.58 9.31
CA HIS A 172 -17.26 -9.80 8.74
C HIS A 172 -16.22 -8.75 9.16
N GLY A 173 -16.64 -7.64 9.78
CA GLY A 173 -15.78 -6.59 10.31
C GLY A 173 -16.21 -5.23 9.80
N PHE A 174 -16.66 -4.34 10.70
CA PHE A 174 -17.36 -3.12 10.28
C PHE A 174 -16.40 -2.08 9.67
N PRO A 175 -16.53 -1.75 8.38
CA PRO A 175 -15.66 -0.80 7.70
C PRO A 175 -16.08 0.65 8.01
N ARG A 176 -15.44 1.64 7.36
CA ARG A 176 -15.96 3.01 7.40
C ARG A 176 -17.18 3.12 6.50
N VAL A 177 -18.29 3.63 7.03
CA VAL A 177 -19.53 3.85 6.26
C VAL A 177 -19.84 5.35 6.22
N MET A 178 -20.06 5.90 5.03
CA MET A 178 -20.67 7.21 4.81
C MET A 178 -22.02 7.02 4.13
N GLY A 179 -23.06 7.70 4.61
CA GLY A 179 -24.36 7.71 3.94
C GLY A 179 -24.43 8.81 2.89
N VAL A 180 -25.15 8.56 1.79
CA VAL A 180 -25.43 9.53 0.73
C VAL A 180 -26.94 9.51 0.45
N LEU A 181 -27.65 10.59 0.76
CA LEU A 181 -29.08 10.73 0.42
C LEU A 181 -29.24 11.29 -1.00
N THR A 182 -29.97 10.58 -1.85
CA THR A 182 -30.32 10.97 -3.22
C THR A 182 -31.81 11.35 -3.34
N HIS A 183 -32.25 11.79 -4.53
CA HIS A 183 -33.66 12.07 -4.86
C HIS A 183 -34.35 13.08 -3.92
N LEU A 184 -33.59 14.11 -3.51
CA LEU A 184 -34.08 15.20 -2.66
C LEU A 184 -34.94 16.22 -3.43
N ASP A 185 -34.80 16.25 -4.75
CA ASP A 185 -35.59 16.99 -5.74
C ASP A 185 -37.07 16.57 -5.78
N THR A 186 -37.35 15.30 -5.50
CA THR A 186 -38.70 14.71 -5.48
C THR A 186 -39.60 15.36 -4.41
N PHE A 187 -39.01 16.04 -3.42
CA PHE A 187 -39.73 16.76 -2.37
C PHE A 187 -40.06 18.20 -2.74
N LYS A 188 -41.29 18.43 -3.25
CA LYS A 188 -41.84 19.78 -3.49
C LYS A 188 -41.92 20.69 -2.25
N ASN A 189 -41.85 20.13 -1.03
CA ASN A 189 -42.09 20.86 0.23
C ASN A 189 -40.87 20.85 1.16
N ASN A 190 -40.20 22.01 1.33
CA ASN A 190 -39.02 22.15 2.19
C ASN A 190 -39.24 21.73 3.67
N LYS A 191 -40.47 21.91 4.19
CA LYS A 191 -40.85 21.47 5.55
C LYS A 191 -40.91 19.93 5.68
N THR A 192 -41.32 19.19 4.64
CA THR A 192 -41.30 17.72 4.68
C THR A 192 -39.92 17.17 4.39
N LEU A 193 -39.20 17.74 3.41
CA LEU A 193 -37.79 17.45 3.14
C LEU A 193 -36.93 17.53 4.42
N SER A 194 -37.07 18.61 5.19
CA SER A 194 -36.32 18.83 6.44
C SER A 194 -36.66 17.80 7.53
N LYS A 195 -37.95 17.43 7.66
CA LYS A 195 -38.38 16.37 8.59
C LYS A 195 -37.84 15.00 8.15
N THR A 196 -37.88 14.68 6.85
CA THR A 196 -37.36 13.42 6.30
C THR A 196 -35.84 13.33 6.45
N LYS A 197 -35.08 14.38 6.13
CA LYS A 197 -33.63 14.44 6.38
C LYS A 197 -33.29 14.17 7.86
N LYS A 198 -34.00 14.81 8.81
CA LYS A 198 -33.82 14.55 10.27
C LYS A 198 -34.16 13.09 10.64
N ARG A 199 -35.28 12.54 10.13
CA ARG A 199 -35.72 11.16 10.38
C ARG A 199 -34.71 10.12 9.88
N LEU A 200 -34.27 10.24 8.62
CA LEU A 200 -33.32 9.32 8.01
C LEU A 200 -31.94 9.42 8.67
N LYS A 201 -31.49 10.63 9.03
CA LYS A 201 -30.26 10.87 9.79
C LYS A 201 -30.27 10.18 11.17
N HIS A 202 -31.35 10.32 11.94
CA HIS A 202 -31.46 9.62 13.23
C HIS A 202 -31.50 8.10 13.07
N ARG A 203 -32.16 7.56 12.04
CA ARG A 203 -32.14 6.11 11.78
C ARG A 203 -30.74 5.64 11.39
N PHE A 204 -30.05 6.33 10.48
CA PHE A 204 -28.67 6.03 10.10
C PHE A 204 -27.73 5.97 11.33
N TRP A 205 -27.87 6.92 12.26
CA TRP A 205 -27.08 6.96 13.49
C TRP A 205 -27.34 5.81 14.47
N THR A 206 -28.55 5.24 14.47
CA THR A 206 -28.89 4.07 15.30
C THR A 206 -28.32 2.77 14.73
N GLU A 207 -28.20 2.66 13.41
CA GLU A 207 -27.84 1.43 12.69
C GLU A 207 -26.32 1.34 12.38
N VAL A 208 -25.65 2.50 12.24
CA VAL A 208 -24.21 2.63 11.94
C VAL A 208 -23.43 3.03 13.20
N TYR A 209 -23.46 4.31 13.57
CA TYR A 209 -23.01 4.84 14.86
C TYR A 209 -23.47 6.29 15.03
N GLN A 210 -23.61 6.73 16.29
CA GLN A 210 -24.02 8.10 16.60
C GLN A 210 -23.02 9.12 16.05
N GLY A 211 -23.52 10.11 15.29
CA GLY A 211 -22.66 11.11 14.63
C GLY A 211 -22.04 10.67 13.29
N ALA A 212 -22.40 9.50 12.75
CA ALA A 212 -21.98 9.09 11.41
C ALA A 212 -22.32 10.14 10.33
N LYS A 213 -21.46 10.25 9.31
CA LYS A 213 -21.58 11.29 8.27
C LYS A 213 -22.60 10.88 7.22
N LEU A 214 -23.48 11.82 6.88
CA LEU A 214 -24.56 11.67 5.93
C LEU A 214 -24.55 12.88 5.00
N PHE A 215 -24.28 12.64 3.73
CA PHE A 215 -24.28 13.63 2.67
C PHE A 215 -25.67 13.74 2.05
N TYR A 216 -25.91 14.87 1.40
CA TYR A 216 -27.13 15.17 0.68
C TYR A 216 -26.70 15.50 -0.74
N LEU A 217 -27.25 14.77 -1.73
CA LEU A 217 -27.13 15.12 -3.14
C LEU A 217 -28.49 15.64 -3.61
N SER A 218 -28.47 16.84 -4.13
CA SER A 218 -29.60 17.52 -4.73
C SER A 218 -29.97 16.88 -6.08
N GLY A 219 -30.92 17.47 -6.82
CA GLY A 219 -31.34 16.94 -8.12
C GLY A 219 -30.22 16.89 -9.15
N MET A 220 -30.39 16.02 -10.14
CA MET A 220 -29.44 15.87 -11.25
C MET A 220 -29.60 17.02 -12.26
N VAL A 221 -28.48 17.47 -12.82
CA VAL A 221 -28.41 18.50 -13.88
C VAL A 221 -27.65 17.91 -15.06
N TYR A 222 -28.28 17.82 -16.23
CA TYR A 222 -27.76 17.13 -17.42
C TYR A 222 -27.29 15.67 -17.16
N GLY A 223 -27.96 14.96 -16.23
CA GLY A 223 -27.60 13.59 -15.83
C GLY A 223 -26.42 13.46 -14.87
N GLU A 224 -25.82 14.59 -14.45
CA GLU A 224 -24.75 14.64 -13.45
C GLU A 224 -25.26 15.20 -12.11
N TYR A 225 -24.63 14.85 -10.99
CA TYR A 225 -24.88 15.48 -9.69
C TYR A 225 -24.18 16.84 -9.58
N GLN A 226 -24.68 17.73 -8.72
CA GLN A 226 -24.10 19.07 -8.56
C GLN A 226 -22.64 19.02 -8.11
N THR A 227 -21.75 19.60 -8.92
CA THR A 227 -20.29 19.50 -8.78
C THR A 227 -19.78 19.90 -7.39
N GLN A 228 -20.38 20.92 -6.77
CA GLN A 228 -19.98 21.42 -5.45
C GLN A 228 -20.30 20.41 -4.32
N GLU A 229 -21.39 19.64 -4.42
CA GLU A 229 -21.76 18.60 -3.47
C GLU A 229 -20.83 17.38 -3.61
N VAL A 230 -20.57 16.97 -4.85
CA VAL A 230 -19.65 15.87 -5.19
C VAL A 230 -18.21 16.19 -4.78
N LYS A 231 -17.75 17.44 -4.99
CA LYS A 231 -16.44 17.93 -4.55
C LYS A 231 -16.30 17.93 -3.03
N ASN A 232 -17.37 18.27 -2.30
CA ASN A 232 -17.42 18.16 -0.85
C ASN A 232 -17.34 16.69 -0.38
N LEU A 233 -18.10 15.77 -1.00
CA LEU A 233 -18.00 14.33 -0.73
C LEU A 233 -16.57 13.81 -0.98
N GLY A 234 -15.98 14.13 -2.13
CA GLY A 234 -14.61 13.76 -2.47
C GLY A 234 -13.58 14.25 -1.46
N ARG A 235 -13.70 15.50 -0.98
CA ARG A 235 -12.82 16.04 0.08
C ARG A 235 -12.86 15.19 1.36
N PHE A 236 -14.03 14.67 1.75
CA PHE A 236 -14.14 13.80 2.92
C PHE A 236 -13.57 12.39 2.69
N ILE A 237 -13.71 11.84 1.48
CA ILE A 237 -13.11 10.56 1.10
C ILE A 237 -11.57 10.64 1.19
N SER A 238 -10.97 11.63 0.54
CA SER A 238 -9.50 11.78 0.46
C SER A 238 -8.83 11.96 1.83
N VAL A 239 -9.53 12.52 2.82
CA VAL A 239 -9.01 12.81 4.17
C VAL A 239 -9.25 11.66 5.18
N MET A 240 -10.11 10.68 4.88
CA MET A 240 -10.55 9.70 5.88
C MET A 240 -9.43 8.75 6.36
N LYS A 241 -9.37 8.47 7.66
CA LYS A 241 -8.52 7.41 8.24
C LYS A 241 -9.31 6.12 8.46
N PHE A 242 -8.76 5.02 7.95
CA PHE A 242 -9.30 3.67 8.08
C PHE A 242 -8.86 3.03 9.41
N ARG A 243 -9.29 1.80 9.66
CA ARG A 243 -8.88 0.99 10.82
C ARG A 243 -8.49 -0.39 10.29
N PRO A 244 -7.34 -0.97 10.71
CA PRO A 244 -7.03 -2.34 10.36
C PRO A 244 -8.12 -3.29 10.89
N LEU A 245 -8.60 -4.18 10.01
CA LEU A 245 -9.53 -5.26 10.34
C LEU A 245 -8.75 -6.57 10.38
N VAL A 246 -8.93 -7.36 11.45
CA VAL A 246 -8.14 -8.58 11.72
C VAL A 246 -8.12 -9.53 10.53
N TRP A 247 -9.25 -9.75 9.86
CA TRP A 247 -9.32 -10.63 8.68
C TRP A 247 -8.43 -10.17 7.52
N ARG A 248 -8.34 -8.85 7.29
CA ARG A 248 -7.53 -8.24 6.22
C ARG A 248 -6.06 -8.17 6.58
N THR A 249 -5.72 -7.99 7.87
CA THR A 249 -4.32 -8.00 8.30
C THR A 249 -3.76 -9.41 8.54
N SER A 250 -4.57 -10.47 8.40
CA SER A 250 -4.12 -11.86 8.49
C SER A 250 -4.07 -12.63 7.17
N HIS A 251 -4.87 -12.28 6.16
CA HIS A 251 -4.91 -12.97 4.85
C HIS A 251 -4.53 -12.04 3.70
N PRO A 252 -3.77 -12.53 2.69
CA PRO A 252 -3.55 -11.79 1.46
C PRO A 252 -4.80 -11.88 0.59
N TYR A 253 -5.11 -10.82 -0.14
CA TYR A 253 -6.17 -10.83 -1.15
C TYR A 253 -5.88 -9.88 -2.30
N VAL A 254 -6.32 -10.26 -3.50
CA VAL A 254 -6.29 -9.42 -4.71
C VAL A 254 -7.73 -9.13 -5.11
N VAL A 255 -8.00 -7.89 -5.53
CA VAL A 255 -9.20 -7.58 -6.32
C VAL A 255 -8.73 -7.51 -7.76
N ALA A 256 -9.27 -8.35 -8.64
CA ALA A 256 -8.81 -8.38 -10.01
C ALA A 256 -9.42 -7.21 -10.79
N ASP A 257 -8.55 -6.39 -11.38
CA ASP A 257 -8.92 -5.29 -12.25
C ASP A 257 -9.10 -5.77 -13.71
N ARG A 258 -8.32 -6.77 -14.15
CA ARG A 258 -8.37 -7.37 -15.50
C ARG A 258 -8.31 -8.91 -15.42
N MET A 259 -8.94 -9.56 -16.39
CA MET A 259 -8.93 -11.01 -16.62
C MET A 259 -8.54 -11.30 -18.07
N GLU A 260 -7.72 -12.33 -18.30
CA GLU A 260 -7.36 -12.85 -19.62
C GLU A 260 -7.37 -14.39 -19.61
N ASP A 261 -7.86 -15.02 -20.67
CA ASP A 261 -7.70 -16.46 -20.91
C ASP A 261 -6.39 -16.68 -21.67
N LEU A 262 -5.50 -17.54 -21.15
CA LEU A 262 -4.23 -17.93 -21.77
C LEU A 262 -4.32 -19.26 -22.52
N THR A 263 -5.50 -19.88 -22.58
CA THR A 263 -5.65 -21.26 -23.09
C THR A 263 -5.51 -21.32 -24.61
N ASP A 264 -4.73 -22.29 -25.10
CA ASP A 264 -4.46 -22.48 -26.53
C ASP A 264 -5.76 -22.55 -27.37
N PRO A 265 -5.91 -21.71 -28.42
CA PRO A 265 -7.08 -21.75 -29.31
C PRO A 265 -7.33 -23.13 -29.95
N GLU A 266 -6.26 -23.91 -30.15
CA GLU A 266 -6.29 -25.32 -30.58
C GLU A 266 -7.02 -26.21 -29.58
N ALA A 267 -6.68 -26.12 -28.29
CA ALA A 267 -7.31 -26.89 -27.22
C ALA A 267 -8.80 -26.53 -27.07
N ILE A 268 -9.12 -25.23 -27.19
CA ILE A 268 -10.50 -24.71 -27.21
C ILE A 268 -11.28 -25.28 -28.41
N ARG A 269 -10.66 -25.33 -29.60
CA ARG A 269 -11.26 -25.87 -30.83
C ARG A 269 -11.52 -27.36 -30.75
N LEU A 270 -10.62 -28.13 -30.13
CA LEU A 270 -10.78 -29.57 -29.92
C LEU A 270 -11.82 -29.90 -28.83
N ASN A 271 -11.78 -29.18 -27.71
CA ASN A 271 -12.66 -29.37 -26.56
C ASN A 271 -13.14 -28.02 -26.03
N PRO A 272 -14.31 -27.50 -26.45
CA PRO A 272 -14.79 -26.19 -25.99
C PRO A 272 -15.03 -26.12 -24.47
N LYS A 273 -15.24 -27.28 -23.84
CA LYS A 273 -15.37 -27.48 -22.39
C LYS A 273 -14.05 -27.83 -21.67
N CYS A 274 -12.90 -27.60 -22.28
CA CYS A 274 -11.63 -27.70 -21.56
C CYS A 274 -11.60 -26.66 -20.42
N ASP A 275 -11.05 -27.06 -19.27
CA ASP A 275 -10.68 -26.12 -18.22
C ASP A 275 -9.61 -25.15 -18.76
N ARG A 276 -9.59 -23.93 -18.22
CA ARG A 276 -8.83 -22.80 -18.75
C ARG A 276 -7.69 -22.39 -17.82
N THR A 277 -6.63 -21.85 -18.40
CA THR A 277 -5.57 -21.16 -17.66
C THR A 277 -5.84 -19.66 -17.75
N VAL A 278 -6.08 -19.00 -16.63
CA VAL A 278 -6.50 -17.58 -16.59
C VAL A 278 -5.45 -16.74 -15.89
N SER A 279 -5.08 -15.62 -16.49
CA SER A 279 -4.35 -14.53 -15.82
C SER A 279 -5.34 -13.56 -15.17
N LEU A 280 -5.18 -13.35 -13.86
CA LEU A 280 -5.92 -12.33 -13.10
C LEU A 280 -4.95 -11.25 -12.63
N TYR A 281 -5.17 -10.01 -13.06
CA TYR A 281 -4.31 -8.87 -12.74
C TYR A 281 -4.96 -7.99 -11.68
N GLY A 282 -4.21 -7.53 -10.68
CA GLY A 282 -4.73 -6.58 -9.70
C GLY A 282 -3.73 -6.19 -8.62
N TYR A 283 -4.10 -5.22 -7.79
CA TYR A 283 -3.29 -4.82 -6.63
C TYR A 283 -3.42 -5.84 -5.49
N LEU A 284 -2.28 -6.24 -4.91
CA LEU A 284 -2.23 -7.07 -3.71
C LEU A 284 -2.53 -6.27 -2.44
N ARG A 285 -3.24 -6.89 -1.49
CA ARG A 285 -3.84 -6.27 -0.32
C ARG A 285 -3.77 -7.20 0.90
N GLY A 286 -3.80 -6.59 2.08
CA GLY A 286 -3.82 -7.32 3.34
C GLY A 286 -2.43 -7.70 3.84
N THR A 287 -1.98 -8.92 3.54
CA THR A 287 -0.63 -9.41 3.84
C THR A 287 0.15 -9.75 2.58
N PHE A 288 1.38 -10.22 2.75
CA PHE A 288 2.17 -10.78 1.67
C PHE A 288 1.51 -12.02 1.05
N LEU A 289 1.62 -12.18 -0.27
CA LEU A 289 1.20 -13.37 -1.02
C LEU A 289 2.44 -14.24 -1.29
N LYS A 290 2.30 -15.56 -1.25
CA LYS A 290 3.40 -16.49 -1.55
C LYS A 290 3.20 -17.17 -2.88
N ASN A 291 4.29 -17.44 -3.60
CA ASN A 291 4.25 -18.29 -4.79
C ASN A 291 3.67 -19.67 -4.46
N LYS A 292 2.90 -20.22 -5.43
CA LYS A 292 2.25 -21.54 -5.35
C LYS A 292 1.35 -21.73 -4.11
N CYS A 293 0.73 -20.64 -3.63
CA CYS A 293 -0.25 -20.69 -2.56
C CYS A 293 -1.65 -21.15 -3.04
N GLN A 294 -2.48 -21.60 -2.09
CA GLN A 294 -3.89 -21.89 -2.34
C GLN A 294 -4.72 -20.61 -2.24
N VAL A 295 -5.58 -20.38 -3.23
CA VAL A 295 -6.47 -19.22 -3.32
C VAL A 295 -7.92 -19.67 -3.49
N HIS A 296 -8.85 -18.95 -2.88
CA HIS A 296 -10.29 -19.10 -3.11
C HIS A 296 -10.81 -17.96 -3.98
N ILE A 297 -11.52 -18.29 -5.06
CA ILE A 297 -12.33 -17.35 -5.83
C ILE A 297 -13.79 -17.52 -5.37
N PRO A 298 -14.40 -16.54 -4.66
CA PRO A 298 -15.75 -16.65 -4.13
C PRO A 298 -16.79 -17.01 -5.19
N GLY A 299 -17.30 -18.24 -5.13
CA GLY A 299 -18.33 -18.75 -6.04
C GLY A 299 -17.82 -19.57 -7.23
N VAL A 300 -16.50 -19.67 -7.44
CA VAL A 300 -15.92 -20.58 -8.45
C VAL A 300 -15.31 -21.80 -7.76
N GLY A 301 -14.34 -21.61 -6.85
CA GLY A 301 -13.66 -22.75 -6.21
C GLY A 301 -12.41 -22.38 -5.41
N ASP A 302 -11.77 -23.42 -4.85
CA ASP A 302 -10.41 -23.38 -4.31
C ASP A 302 -9.45 -23.82 -5.43
N PHE A 303 -8.38 -23.06 -5.67
CA PHE A 303 -7.38 -23.33 -6.70
C PHE A 303 -5.96 -23.20 -6.12
N SER A 304 -4.98 -23.82 -6.77
CA SER A 304 -3.57 -23.51 -6.57
C SER A 304 -3.12 -22.51 -7.62
N VAL A 305 -2.39 -21.48 -7.21
CA VAL A 305 -1.69 -20.60 -8.15
C VAL A 305 -0.55 -21.38 -8.80
N ALA A 306 -0.34 -21.21 -10.11
CA ALA A 306 0.83 -21.75 -10.82
C ALA A 306 2.05 -20.86 -10.59
N ASP A 307 1.93 -19.59 -10.96
CA ASP A 307 2.93 -18.55 -10.76
C ASP A 307 2.30 -17.18 -10.42
N VAL A 308 3.11 -16.28 -9.85
CA VAL A 308 2.77 -14.87 -9.66
C VAL A 308 3.93 -14.02 -10.18
N SER A 309 3.64 -13.15 -11.14
CA SER A 309 4.56 -12.09 -11.57
C SER A 309 4.12 -10.75 -10.98
N PHE A 310 5.09 -9.92 -10.58
CA PHE A 310 4.82 -8.51 -10.29
C PHE A 310 5.00 -7.68 -11.57
N LEU A 311 4.30 -6.55 -11.63
CA LEU A 311 4.26 -5.67 -12.80
C LEU A 311 4.41 -4.20 -12.35
N PRO A 312 4.89 -3.31 -13.25
CA PRO A 312 4.90 -1.89 -12.97
C PRO A 312 3.47 -1.37 -12.71
N ASP A 313 3.37 -0.43 -11.78
CA ASP A 313 2.10 0.09 -11.30
C ASP A 313 1.38 0.92 -12.39
N PRO A 314 0.11 0.64 -12.74
CA PRO A 314 -0.61 1.42 -13.74
C PRO A 314 -1.18 2.75 -13.20
N CYS A 315 -1.07 3.02 -11.90
CA CYS A 315 -1.40 4.30 -11.26
C CYS A 315 -0.37 4.63 -10.15
N PRO A 316 0.90 4.91 -10.52
CA PRO A 316 1.97 5.21 -9.58
C PRO A 316 1.65 6.48 -8.78
N LEU A 317 2.16 6.54 -7.54
CA LEU A 317 2.05 7.71 -6.70
C LEU A 317 3.16 8.73 -7.05
N PRO A 318 2.87 10.04 -7.11
CA PRO A 318 3.88 11.03 -7.45
C PRO A 318 4.82 11.28 -6.26
N GLU A 319 5.94 10.56 -6.23
CA GLU A 319 7.04 10.62 -5.26
C GLU A 319 7.41 12.06 -4.84
N VAL A 320 7.64 12.92 -5.83
CA VAL A 320 8.19 14.27 -5.62
C VAL A 320 7.10 15.24 -5.15
N ILE A 321 7.03 15.45 -3.83
CA ILE A 321 6.03 16.32 -3.17
C ILE A 321 6.42 17.82 -3.25
N LYS A 322 6.71 18.34 -4.46
CA LYS A 322 7.05 19.75 -4.71
C LYS A 322 5.93 20.75 -4.36
N LYS A 323 4.65 20.34 -4.40
CA LYS A 323 3.48 21.20 -4.08
C LYS A 323 2.37 20.38 -3.39
N ARG A 324 1.52 21.04 -2.59
CA ARG A 324 0.38 20.40 -1.87
C ARG A 324 -0.79 19.99 -2.79
N ALA A 325 -0.91 20.60 -3.97
CA ALA A 325 -1.93 20.25 -4.96
C ALA A 325 -1.45 19.13 -5.90
N LEU A 326 -2.41 18.38 -6.45
CA LEU A 326 -2.16 17.38 -7.49
C LEU A 326 -2.21 18.06 -8.88
N ASN A 327 -1.16 17.89 -9.68
CA ASN A 327 -1.05 18.43 -11.04
C ASN A 327 -2.10 17.81 -11.99
N VAL A 328 -2.16 18.23 -13.26
CA VAL A 328 -3.08 17.61 -14.24
C VAL A 328 -2.55 16.27 -14.73
N LYS A 329 -1.26 16.17 -15.09
CA LYS A 329 -0.61 14.91 -15.49
C LYS A 329 -0.67 13.82 -14.40
N GLU A 330 -0.65 14.21 -13.13
CA GLU A 330 -0.72 13.31 -11.96
C GLU A 330 -2.12 12.69 -11.71
N ARG A 331 -3.13 12.99 -12.53
CA ARG A 331 -4.53 12.52 -12.34
C ARG A 331 -4.84 11.26 -13.14
N LEU A 332 -4.05 10.23 -12.92
CA LEU A 332 -4.20 8.96 -13.62
C LEU A 332 -5.52 8.26 -13.26
N LEU A 333 -6.05 7.56 -14.26
CA LEU A 333 -7.28 6.76 -14.24
C LEU A 333 -6.95 5.41 -14.87
N TYR A 334 -7.20 4.32 -14.14
CA TYR A 334 -7.04 2.96 -14.62
C TYR A 334 -8.33 2.18 -14.41
N ALA A 335 -8.94 1.74 -15.50
CA ALA A 335 -10.19 0.98 -15.52
C ALA A 335 -10.27 0.14 -16.81
N PRO A 336 -9.56 -1.00 -16.88
CA PRO A 336 -9.40 -1.76 -18.12
C PRO A 336 -10.71 -2.37 -18.63
N LEU A 337 -11.68 -2.62 -17.74
CA LEU A 337 -13.02 -3.12 -18.06
C LEU A 337 -14.05 -2.01 -18.34
N ALA A 338 -13.66 -0.72 -18.34
CA ALA A 338 -14.57 0.41 -18.51
C ALA A 338 -14.16 1.30 -19.70
N GLY A 339 -15.11 2.10 -20.21
CA GLY A 339 -14.95 2.94 -21.41
C GLY A 339 -14.03 4.15 -21.25
N VAL A 340 -12.74 3.94 -20.98
CA VAL A 340 -11.74 5.02 -20.83
C VAL A 340 -11.48 5.67 -22.20
N GLY A 341 -11.76 6.97 -22.30
CA GLY A 341 -11.59 7.72 -23.55
C GLY A 341 -12.54 7.32 -24.69
N GLY A 342 -13.52 6.43 -24.43
CA GLY A 342 -14.40 5.87 -25.45
C GLY A 342 -13.93 4.51 -26.02
N LEU A 343 -12.83 3.94 -25.53
CA LEU A 343 -12.42 2.57 -25.85
C LEU A 343 -12.94 1.61 -24.77
N VAL A 344 -13.66 0.57 -25.19
CA VAL A 344 -14.12 -0.54 -24.33
C VAL A 344 -13.48 -1.83 -24.82
N TYR A 345 -12.76 -2.52 -23.94
CA TYR A 345 -12.17 -3.83 -24.20
C TYR A 345 -13.13 -4.94 -23.77
N ASP A 346 -13.43 -5.88 -24.67
CA ASP A 346 -14.22 -7.08 -24.39
C ASP A 346 -13.49 -8.31 -24.95
N LYS A 347 -12.68 -8.95 -24.10
CA LYS A 347 -11.82 -10.10 -24.40
C LYS A 347 -10.88 -9.79 -25.59
N ASP A 348 -11.27 -10.24 -26.78
CA ASP A 348 -10.48 -10.15 -28.02
C ASP A 348 -10.90 -8.96 -28.90
N ALA A 349 -11.95 -8.24 -28.53
CA ALA A 349 -12.52 -7.12 -29.29
C ALA A 349 -12.31 -5.77 -28.58
N VAL A 350 -12.12 -4.71 -29.39
CA VAL A 350 -12.04 -3.32 -28.92
C VAL A 350 -13.13 -2.49 -29.59
N TYR A 351 -14.11 -2.04 -28.81
CA TYR A 351 -15.17 -1.15 -29.27
C TYR A 351 -14.74 0.31 -29.06
N ILE A 352 -14.76 1.11 -30.13
CA ILE A 352 -14.36 2.53 -30.10
C ILE A 352 -15.59 3.40 -30.36
N ASP A 353 -16.13 4.01 -29.31
CA ASP A 353 -17.33 4.82 -29.39
C ASP A 353 -17.00 6.28 -29.74
N MET A 354 -16.81 6.53 -31.05
CA MET A 354 -16.55 7.87 -31.57
C MET A 354 -17.70 8.83 -31.22
N PRO A 355 -17.42 10.00 -30.59
CA PRO A 355 -18.44 11.00 -30.30
C PRO A 355 -19.09 11.51 -31.59
N SER A 356 -20.39 11.79 -31.52
CA SER A 356 -21.31 11.76 -32.69
C SER A 356 -21.01 12.69 -33.86
N GLY A 357 -20.06 13.62 -33.75
CA GLY A 357 -19.61 14.45 -34.88
C GLY A 357 -19.08 13.65 -36.07
N HIS A 358 -18.55 12.44 -35.85
CA HIS A 358 -18.06 11.57 -36.93
C HIS A 358 -19.11 10.63 -37.52
N LYS A 359 -20.27 10.44 -36.87
CA LYS A 359 -21.28 9.46 -37.33
C LYS A 359 -22.07 9.94 -38.57
N CYS A 360 -22.09 11.25 -38.88
CA CYS A 360 -22.63 11.78 -40.16
C CYS A 360 -21.68 11.60 -41.36
N LEU A 361 -20.36 11.54 -41.15
CA LEU A 361 -19.38 11.48 -42.25
C LEU A 361 -19.40 10.16 -43.03
N PHE A 362 -19.97 9.09 -42.46
CA PHE A 362 -20.17 7.81 -43.15
C PHE A 362 -21.51 7.70 -43.90
N GLN A 363 -22.37 8.72 -43.86
CA GLN A 363 -23.70 8.66 -44.51
C GLN A 363 -24.17 9.91 -45.26
N GLU A 364 -23.61 11.10 -45.04
CA GLU A 364 -24.10 12.34 -45.69
C GLU A 364 -23.05 13.22 -46.40
N GLU A 365 -21.74 12.94 -46.30
CA GLU A 365 -20.73 13.59 -47.16
C GLU A 365 -19.75 12.60 -47.77
N VAL A 366 -20.02 12.16 -49.00
CA VAL A 366 -19.05 11.41 -49.81
C VAL A 366 -17.94 12.37 -50.27
N ARG A 367 -16.83 12.37 -49.54
CA ARG A 367 -15.60 13.08 -49.93
C ARG A 367 -14.71 12.10 -50.70
N PRO A 368 -13.98 12.52 -51.75
CA PRO A 368 -13.17 11.59 -52.57
C PRO A 368 -12.07 10.86 -51.75
N THR A 369 -11.68 11.40 -50.60
CA THR A 369 -10.77 10.74 -49.65
C THR A 369 -11.38 9.53 -48.95
N THR A 370 -12.69 9.51 -48.67
CA THR A 370 -13.35 8.35 -48.05
C THR A 370 -13.60 7.22 -49.06
N GLU A 371 -13.89 7.55 -50.32
CA GLU A 371 -13.96 6.58 -51.41
C GLU A 371 -12.60 5.88 -51.64
N LEU A 372 -11.50 6.66 -51.63
CA LEU A 372 -10.15 6.10 -51.73
C LEU A 372 -9.86 5.09 -50.61
N VAL A 373 -10.11 5.48 -49.35
CA VAL A 373 -9.90 4.61 -48.17
C VAL A 373 -10.79 3.36 -48.23
N GLN A 374 -12.06 3.49 -48.63
CA GLN A 374 -12.95 2.34 -48.80
C GLN A 374 -12.50 1.42 -49.95
N SER A 375 -11.92 1.96 -51.02
CA SER A 375 -11.34 1.16 -52.12
C SER A 375 -10.10 0.39 -51.66
N LEU A 376 -9.23 1.01 -50.85
CA LEU A 376 -8.03 0.38 -50.29
C LEU A 376 -8.39 -0.76 -49.33
N ILE A 377 -9.34 -0.55 -48.42
CA ILE A 377 -9.88 -1.58 -47.52
C ILE A 377 -10.54 -2.72 -48.30
N GLY A 378 -11.21 -2.41 -49.42
CA GLY A 378 -11.84 -3.40 -50.29
C GLY A 378 -10.86 -4.26 -51.10
N THR A 379 -9.58 -3.89 -51.21
CA THR A 379 -8.63 -4.60 -52.05
C THR A 379 -7.85 -5.69 -51.32
N GLN A 380 -8.23 -6.94 -51.56
CA GLN A 380 -7.62 -8.14 -50.97
C GLN A 380 -6.25 -8.53 -51.56
N ALA A 381 -5.86 -7.97 -52.71
CA ALA A 381 -4.55 -8.18 -53.32
C ALA A 381 -3.61 -7.01 -53.03
N THR A 382 -2.36 -7.32 -52.66
CA THR A 382 -1.30 -6.34 -52.38
C THR A 382 -1.04 -5.43 -53.57
N LEU A 383 -0.47 -4.24 -53.32
CA LEU A 383 -0.12 -3.31 -54.39
C LEU A 383 0.94 -3.93 -55.31
N ASP A 384 1.91 -4.65 -54.76
CA ASP A 384 2.97 -5.31 -55.55
C ASP A 384 2.43 -6.42 -56.44
N ALA A 385 1.50 -7.25 -55.97
CA ALA A 385 0.85 -8.26 -56.81
C ALA A 385 0.07 -7.63 -57.98
N LYS A 386 -0.50 -6.43 -57.79
CA LYS A 386 -1.16 -5.66 -58.86
C LYS A 386 -0.15 -5.01 -59.82
N MET A 387 0.97 -4.50 -59.30
CA MET A 387 2.04 -3.93 -60.15
C MET A 387 2.73 -5.02 -60.97
N ALA A 388 2.97 -6.20 -60.39
CA ALA A 388 3.46 -7.39 -61.10
C ALA A 388 2.49 -7.83 -62.22
N ALA A 389 1.18 -7.82 -61.96
CA ALA A 389 0.16 -8.12 -62.96
C ALA A 389 -0.08 -7.01 -64.00
N SER A 390 0.44 -5.79 -63.77
CA SER A 390 0.18 -4.60 -64.60
C SER A 390 1.18 -4.48 -65.76
N LYS A 391 0.87 -5.12 -66.89
CA LYS A 391 1.69 -5.03 -68.11
C LYS A 391 1.61 -3.65 -68.77
N VAL A 392 2.75 -3.11 -69.22
CA VAL A 392 2.85 -1.76 -69.81
C VAL A 392 3.19 -1.84 -71.30
N SER A 393 2.36 -1.24 -72.15
CA SER A 393 2.65 -1.11 -73.60
C SER A 393 3.21 0.29 -73.92
N LEU A 394 4.43 0.34 -74.48
CA LEU A 394 5.10 1.60 -74.84
C LEU A 394 4.49 2.27 -76.09
N PHE A 395 3.86 1.50 -76.98
CA PHE A 395 3.19 2.01 -78.18
C PHE A 395 1.83 1.34 -78.40
N THR A 396 0.91 2.04 -79.06
CA THR A 396 -0.43 1.53 -79.37
C THR A 396 -0.38 0.40 -80.40
N GLY A 397 -0.30 -0.84 -79.94
CA GLY A 397 -0.28 -2.05 -80.76
C GLY A 397 0.94 -2.95 -80.61
N THR A 398 1.90 -2.62 -79.73
CA THR A 398 3.00 -3.53 -79.36
C THR A 398 2.58 -4.49 -78.25
N ALA A 399 3.34 -5.57 -78.06
CA ALA A 399 3.26 -6.38 -76.85
C ALA A 399 3.44 -5.51 -75.58
N ALA A 400 2.85 -5.94 -74.47
CA ALA A 400 2.89 -5.24 -73.20
C ALA A 400 3.90 -5.93 -72.28
N LEU A 401 4.91 -5.17 -71.84
CA LEU A 401 6.07 -5.65 -71.11
C LEU A 401 5.68 -6.17 -69.72
N THR A 402 6.34 -7.23 -69.27
CA THR A 402 6.35 -7.62 -67.84
C THR A 402 7.43 -6.86 -67.07
N PRO A 403 7.29 -6.67 -65.73
CA PRO A 403 8.32 -6.02 -64.94
C PRO A 403 9.63 -6.82 -64.79
N GLU A 404 9.65 -8.09 -65.20
CA GLU A 404 10.86 -8.93 -65.27
C GLU A 404 11.70 -8.58 -66.51
N GLU A 405 11.05 -8.43 -67.68
CA GLU A 405 11.69 -7.93 -68.92
C GLU A 405 12.33 -6.55 -68.73
N VAL A 406 11.73 -5.69 -67.89
CA VAL A 406 12.23 -4.32 -67.62
C VAL A 406 13.49 -4.31 -66.73
N LYS A 407 13.77 -5.38 -65.97
CA LYS A 407 15.00 -5.49 -65.15
C LYS A 407 16.22 -5.93 -65.97
N GLN A 408 16.04 -6.53 -67.14
CA GLN A 408 17.16 -6.93 -67.99
C GLN A 408 17.65 -5.74 -68.83
N ASN A 409 18.84 -5.23 -68.50
CA ASN A 409 19.51 -4.21 -69.32
C ASN A 409 19.79 -4.78 -70.74
N PRO A 410 19.41 -4.09 -71.81
CA PRO A 410 19.64 -4.57 -73.17
C PRO A 410 21.14 -4.63 -73.49
N MET A 411 21.65 -5.82 -73.78
CA MET A 411 23.07 -6.06 -73.98
C MET A 411 23.55 -5.51 -75.33
N GLU A 412 24.27 -4.37 -75.33
CA GLU A 412 24.84 -3.81 -76.55
C GLU A 412 25.99 -4.67 -77.10
N SER A 413 25.77 -5.29 -78.26
CA SER A 413 26.86 -5.83 -79.09
C SER A 413 27.33 -4.77 -80.11
N ARG A 414 28.62 -4.82 -80.45
CA ARG A 414 29.23 -3.99 -81.49
C ARG A 414 29.91 -4.86 -82.53
N GLU A 415 29.52 -4.71 -83.78
CA GLU A 415 30.18 -5.34 -84.92
C GLU A 415 30.94 -4.28 -85.74
N TRP A 416 32.06 -4.69 -86.34
CA TRP A 416 32.88 -3.83 -87.18
C TRP A 416 32.50 -4.01 -88.65
N ASP A 417 31.93 -2.96 -89.26
CA ASP A 417 31.50 -2.97 -90.66
C ASP A 417 32.70 -2.67 -91.58
N GLU A 418 33.31 -3.72 -92.14
CA GLU A 418 34.53 -3.62 -92.97
C GLU A 418 34.39 -2.68 -94.18
N ASN A 419 33.18 -2.52 -94.73
CA ASN A 419 32.93 -1.63 -95.86
C ASN A 419 32.80 -0.15 -95.47
N ALA A 420 32.65 0.16 -94.17
CA ALA A 420 32.39 1.52 -93.68
C ALA A 420 33.47 2.06 -92.72
N GLN A 421 34.38 1.21 -92.22
CA GLN A 421 35.44 1.55 -91.25
C GLN A 421 34.91 2.34 -90.02
N ARG A 422 33.76 1.91 -89.48
CA ARG A 422 33.18 2.51 -88.28
C ARG A 422 32.34 1.48 -87.52
N GLU A 423 32.49 1.45 -86.19
CA GLU A 423 31.61 0.65 -85.33
C GLU A 423 30.14 1.06 -85.51
N ARG A 424 29.26 0.06 -85.62
CA ARG A 424 27.81 0.23 -85.49
C ARG A 424 27.32 -0.61 -84.31
N ARG A 425 26.45 0.00 -83.50
CA ARG A 425 25.73 -0.70 -82.44
C ARG A 425 24.52 -1.40 -83.05
N ARG A 426 24.27 -2.63 -82.63
CA ARG A 426 23.09 -3.39 -83.05
C ARG A 426 22.42 -3.99 -81.81
N ALA A 427 21.19 -3.56 -81.54
CA ALA A 427 20.33 -4.28 -80.62
C ALA A 427 19.98 -5.63 -81.23
N VAL A 428 20.22 -6.70 -80.48
CA VAL A 428 19.84 -8.07 -80.83
C VAL A 428 18.69 -8.46 -79.92
N PHE A 429 17.53 -8.74 -80.51
CA PHE A 429 16.45 -9.44 -79.84
C PHE A 429 16.59 -10.92 -80.17
N ALA A 430 16.44 -11.78 -79.18
CA ALA A 430 16.42 -13.23 -79.35
C ALA A 430 14.96 -13.71 -79.26
N ASP A 431 14.51 -14.41 -80.29
CA ASP A 431 13.15 -14.95 -80.39
C ASP A 431 13.16 -16.49 -80.18
N GLU A 432 12.11 -16.98 -79.52
CA GLU A 432 11.60 -18.37 -79.47
C GLU A 432 12.45 -19.50 -78.81
N ASP A 433 12.09 -19.78 -77.55
CA ASP A 433 11.52 -21.06 -77.05
C ASP A 433 12.14 -22.42 -77.45
N GLU A 434 12.63 -23.20 -76.47
CA GLU A 434 11.76 -24.13 -75.71
C GLU A 434 12.45 -24.72 -74.45
N LYS A 435 11.94 -24.29 -73.28
CA LYS A 435 11.60 -25.09 -72.07
C LYS A 435 12.62 -25.76 -71.13
N ASP A 436 12.28 -25.53 -69.84
CA ASP A 436 12.33 -26.40 -68.64
C ASP A 436 13.70 -26.92 -68.14
N ASP A 437 14.15 -26.39 -66.99
CA ASP A 437 14.95 -27.10 -65.98
C ASP A 437 14.72 -26.46 -64.58
N ASP A 438 14.87 -27.30 -63.55
CA ASP A 438 14.36 -27.22 -62.17
C ASP A 438 15.13 -26.34 -61.14
N GLU A 439 14.51 -26.17 -59.95
CA GLU A 439 15.05 -26.19 -58.56
C GLU A 439 16.14 -25.19 -58.04
N GLU A 440 15.83 -24.58 -56.87
CA GLU A 440 16.59 -24.47 -55.58
C GLU A 440 18.10 -24.01 -55.55
N GLU A 441 18.68 -23.36 -54.53
CA GLU A 441 18.25 -22.70 -53.26
C GLU A 441 19.40 -21.79 -52.73
N GLU A 442 19.13 -20.95 -51.70
CA GLU A 442 20.08 -20.48 -50.63
C GLU A 442 21.44 -19.78 -51.01
N SER A 443 22.25 -19.22 -50.09
CA SER A 443 22.01 -18.30 -48.93
C SER A 443 23.30 -17.50 -48.61
N ASP A 444 23.18 -16.41 -47.83
CA ASP A 444 24.13 -15.70 -46.92
C ASP A 444 25.66 -15.52 -47.17
N GLU A 445 26.22 -14.37 -46.73
CA GLU A 445 27.47 -14.23 -45.92
C GLU A 445 27.71 -12.75 -45.46
N GLU A 446 28.67 -12.51 -44.54
CA GLU A 446 28.88 -11.29 -43.69
C GLU A 446 30.36 -10.76 -43.79
N GLU A 447 30.88 -9.65 -43.22
CA GLU A 447 30.51 -8.75 -42.09
C GLU A 447 30.31 -7.25 -42.51
N GLU A 448 31.03 -6.15 -42.20
CA GLU A 448 32.28 -5.74 -41.48
C GLU A 448 32.15 -4.20 -41.11
N GLU A 449 33.06 -3.55 -40.34
CA GLU A 449 32.88 -2.20 -39.71
C GLU A 449 33.82 -1.04 -40.19
N GLU A 450 33.48 0.24 -39.89
CA GLU A 450 34.35 1.33 -39.31
C GLU A 450 33.57 2.68 -39.09
N GLU A 451 34.16 3.70 -38.42
CA GLU A 451 33.49 4.89 -37.78
C GLU A 451 33.32 6.15 -38.71
N GLU A 452 33.11 7.44 -38.34
CA GLU A 452 33.58 8.39 -37.28
C GLU A 452 32.56 9.59 -37.08
N ASP A 453 32.80 10.55 -36.16
CA ASP A 453 31.86 11.62 -35.68
C ASP A 453 31.86 12.99 -36.44
N GLU A 454 30.82 13.85 -36.24
CA GLU A 454 30.90 15.30 -35.84
C GLU A 454 29.50 16.02 -35.74
N GLU A 455 29.45 17.27 -35.21
CA GLU A 455 28.24 17.98 -34.71
C GLU A 455 27.73 19.20 -35.55
N ASP A 456 26.68 19.88 -35.02
CA ASP A 456 26.35 21.34 -35.06
C ASP A 456 25.28 22.03 -35.97
N GLU A 457 24.43 22.79 -35.23
CA GLU A 457 23.70 24.08 -35.40
C GLU A 457 22.74 24.46 -36.59
N ASP A 458 21.84 25.41 -36.27
CA ASP A 458 20.76 26.00 -37.10
C ASP A 458 21.16 27.34 -37.79
N GLU A 459 20.51 27.74 -38.90
CA GLU A 459 20.42 29.17 -39.31
C GLU A 459 19.09 29.54 -40.03
N GLU A 460 18.60 30.78 -39.84
CA GLU A 460 17.37 31.31 -40.47
C GLU A 460 17.61 32.03 -41.82
N GLY A 461 16.61 32.03 -42.72
CA GLY A 461 16.64 32.76 -44.01
C GLY A 461 15.43 33.68 -44.25
N LEU A 462 15.66 34.99 -44.50
CA LEU A 462 14.66 36.05 -44.26
C LEU A 462 14.19 36.88 -45.49
N THR A 463 12.91 36.75 -45.86
CA THR A 463 12.03 37.74 -46.58
C THR A 463 12.36 38.28 -47.99
N LYS A 464 11.30 38.48 -48.81
CA LYS A 464 10.77 39.83 -49.16
C LYS A 464 9.44 39.80 -49.93
N LYS A 465 8.76 40.96 -49.97
CA LYS A 465 7.45 41.22 -50.62
C LYS A 465 7.60 42.05 -51.90
N VAL A 466 6.55 42.10 -52.74
CA VAL A 466 5.87 43.30 -53.34
C VAL A 466 4.95 42.86 -54.50
N ASP A 467 3.87 43.56 -54.91
CA ASP A 467 2.72 44.18 -54.22
C ASP A 467 1.68 44.65 -55.28
N GLU A 468 0.47 45.04 -54.88
CA GLU A 468 -0.60 45.76 -55.65
C GLU A 468 -1.26 45.03 -56.87
N LYS A 469 -2.56 45.18 -57.22
CA LYS A 469 -3.74 45.97 -56.74
C LYS A 469 -5.05 45.16 -57.04
N ALA A 470 -6.31 45.60 -57.16
CA ALA A 470 -7.03 46.89 -57.37
C ALA A 470 -8.52 46.75 -56.85
N VAL A 471 -9.30 47.77 -56.42
CA VAL A 471 -10.02 48.90 -57.12
C VAL A 471 -11.27 48.45 -57.90
N GLU A 472 -12.52 48.96 -57.72
CA GLU A 472 -13.15 50.00 -56.84
C GLU A 472 -14.67 49.64 -56.66
N THR A 473 -15.60 50.30 -55.91
CA THR A 473 -15.88 51.71 -55.51
C THR A 473 -16.53 51.74 -54.09
N ALA A 474 -16.18 52.62 -53.11
CA ALA A 474 -16.42 54.08 -52.94
C ALA A 474 -17.82 54.43 -52.33
N ALA A 475 -18.07 55.43 -51.44
CA ALA A 475 -17.25 56.50 -50.81
C ALA A 475 -17.98 57.11 -49.53
N PRO A 476 -17.59 58.27 -48.89
CA PRO A 476 -17.48 58.37 -47.41
C PRO A 476 -18.25 59.56 -46.69
N PRO A 477 -17.64 60.45 -45.85
CA PRO A 477 -17.61 60.42 -44.36
C PRO A 477 -18.14 61.72 -43.66
N VAL A 478 -17.92 61.90 -42.33
CA VAL A 478 -17.32 63.13 -41.66
C VAL A 478 -17.37 63.12 -40.09
N LYS A 479 -16.20 63.37 -39.44
CA LYS A 479 -15.83 64.12 -38.17
C LYS A 479 -16.85 64.22 -36.98
N LYS A 480 -16.53 64.24 -35.67
CA LYS A 480 -15.31 64.33 -34.80
C LYS A 480 -15.74 64.06 -33.29
N GLN A 481 -15.05 64.25 -32.13
CA GLN A 481 -13.75 64.85 -31.71
C GLN A 481 -13.04 64.08 -30.54
N LYS A 482 -12.99 64.63 -29.29
CA LYS A 482 -12.33 64.19 -28.02
C LYS A 482 -12.81 65.07 -26.83
N ILE A 483 -12.74 64.58 -25.58
CA ILE A 483 -12.10 65.18 -24.36
C ILE A 483 -12.28 64.24 -23.11
N GLU A 484 -11.56 64.49 -22.00
CA GLU A 484 -11.18 63.54 -20.91
C GLU A 484 -12.19 63.28 -19.75
N GLU A 485 -12.02 62.09 -19.09
CA GLU A 485 -12.08 61.73 -17.63
C GLU A 485 -13.27 62.12 -16.69
N PRO A 486 -13.44 61.59 -15.44
CA PRO A 486 -12.57 60.73 -14.61
C PRO A 486 -13.24 59.44 -13.99
N MET A 487 -12.91 59.10 -12.73
CA MET A 487 -13.09 57.82 -12.00
C MET A 487 -14.26 57.81 -10.97
N GLU A 488 -14.51 56.65 -10.35
CA GLU A 488 -15.17 56.37 -9.03
C GLU A 488 -16.48 55.53 -9.00
N MET A 489 -16.93 55.19 -7.78
CA MET A 489 -17.84 54.08 -7.40
C MET A 489 -19.36 54.40 -7.56
N PRO A 490 -20.24 53.45 -7.19
CA PRO A 490 -21.16 53.77 -6.09
C PRO A 490 -21.45 52.62 -5.10
N ALA A 491 -22.07 52.97 -3.97
CA ALA A 491 -22.64 52.08 -2.96
C ALA A 491 -23.95 52.67 -2.38
N PHE A 492 -24.68 51.86 -1.58
CA PHE A 492 -25.85 52.17 -0.73
C PHE A 492 -27.24 52.50 -1.35
N ALA A 493 -28.23 51.74 -0.83
CA ALA A 493 -29.70 51.91 -0.72
C ALA A 493 -30.30 50.48 -0.70
N ASP A 494 -30.80 49.87 0.38
CA ASP A 494 -31.43 50.32 1.64
C ASP A 494 -32.92 50.72 1.50
N SER A 495 -33.68 50.68 2.61
CA SER A 495 -35.16 50.57 2.74
C SER A 495 -35.75 49.16 2.46
N ASP A 496 -36.78 48.67 3.18
CA ASP A 496 -37.55 49.26 4.30
C ASP A 496 -37.79 48.27 5.45
N ASP A 497 -38.04 48.84 6.64
CA ASP A 497 -38.41 48.17 7.89
C ASP A 497 -39.90 48.45 8.20
N GLU A 498 -40.70 47.42 8.46
CA GLU A 498 -42.11 47.62 8.89
C GLU A 498 -42.55 46.54 9.89
N LEU A 499 -42.48 46.89 11.17
CA LEU A 499 -42.81 46.05 12.32
C LEU A 499 -44.01 46.64 13.08
N GLU A 500 -45.21 46.09 12.85
CA GLU A 500 -46.41 46.50 13.61
C GLU A 500 -46.39 46.00 15.08
N LYS A 501 -47.11 46.73 15.94
CA LYS A 501 -46.95 46.69 17.40
C LYS A 501 -48.10 45.97 18.12
N SER A 502 -47.81 45.60 19.37
CA SER A 502 -48.77 45.35 20.48
C SER A 502 -49.63 44.08 20.37
N GLU A 503 -50.13 43.49 21.46
CA GLU A 503 -49.97 43.79 22.91
C GLU A 503 -49.19 42.64 23.61
N GLY A 504 -48.76 42.85 24.86
CA GLY A 504 -47.94 41.87 25.60
C GLY A 504 -48.39 41.63 27.04
N GLU A 505 -47.81 40.62 27.69
CA GLU A 505 -47.86 40.40 29.14
C GLU A 505 -46.57 39.69 29.59
N GLU A 506 -45.76 40.40 30.41
CA GLU A 506 -44.77 39.94 31.42
C GLU A 506 -43.75 38.84 31.02
N SER A 507 -42.49 39.15 30.66
CA SER A 507 -41.34 39.60 31.50
C SER A 507 -40.71 38.49 32.39
N GLU A 508 -39.40 38.36 32.60
CA GLU A 508 -38.18 39.13 32.23
C GLU A 508 -37.17 38.12 31.57
N GLU A 509 -36.37 38.39 30.54
CA GLU A 509 -35.38 39.47 30.29
C GLU A 509 -34.14 39.34 31.22
N GLU A 510 -32.96 38.90 30.76
CA GLU A 510 -31.93 39.55 29.88
C GLU A 510 -30.75 40.07 30.75
N GLU A 511 -29.61 40.60 30.28
CA GLU A 511 -29.08 40.94 28.95
C GLU A 511 -27.70 40.27 28.70
N GLY A 512 -27.09 40.58 27.55
CA GLY A 512 -25.63 40.56 27.40
C GLY A 512 -25.17 41.79 26.62
N ASP A 513 -24.21 42.54 27.17
CA ASP A 513 -23.64 43.74 26.53
C ASP A 513 -22.68 43.38 25.38
N GLU A 514 -22.94 43.91 24.18
CA GLU A 514 -21.95 44.16 23.13
C GLU A 514 -22.16 45.60 22.60
N GLU A 515 -21.42 46.58 23.15
CA GLU A 515 -21.37 47.95 22.62
C GLU A 515 -19.97 48.36 22.13
N ASN A 516 -19.96 49.28 21.18
CA ASN A 516 -18.83 49.74 20.36
C ASN A 516 -17.72 50.51 21.10
N GLU A 517 -16.49 50.38 20.59
CA GLU A 517 -15.68 51.53 20.15
C GLU A 517 -14.63 51.04 19.11
N GLU A 518 -14.49 51.73 17.98
CA GLU A 518 -13.43 51.48 16.99
C GLU A 518 -12.30 52.52 17.15
N MET A 519 -11.06 52.08 17.34
CA MET A 519 -9.87 52.86 16.96
C MET A 519 -8.59 52.00 16.85
N GLU A 520 -7.53 52.64 16.36
CA GLU A 520 -6.38 52.04 15.64
C GLU A 520 -5.31 51.28 16.45
N GLU A 521 -4.52 50.52 15.68
CA GLU A 521 -3.09 50.19 15.83
C GLU A 521 -2.50 49.44 17.06
N GLY A 522 -1.59 48.51 16.72
CA GLY A 522 -0.27 48.47 17.35
C GLY A 522 0.00 47.45 18.46
N GLU A 523 1.07 46.67 18.31
CA GLU A 523 1.85 46.26 19.48
C GLU A 523 2.60 47.50 20.02
N PRO A 524 2.59 47.72 21.34
CA PRO A 524 3.89 47.77 22.01
C PRO A 524 3.92 47.12 23.40
N ALA A 525 5.12 47.01 23.96
CA ALA A 525 5.42 46.27 25.18
C ALA A 525 6.07 47.13 26.29
N LYS A 526 6.47 46.47 27.40
CA LYS A 526 7.35 46.97 28.48
C LYS A 526 6.66 48.00 29.41
N ARG A 527 7.14 48.30 30.64
CA ARG A 527 8.37 47.96 31.40
C ARG A 527 7.99 47.94 32.91
N ARG A 528 8.80 47.47 33.87
CA ARG A 528 9.82 48.21 34.67
C ARG A 528 10.32 47.25 35.79
N SER A 529 11.52 47.34 36.36
CA SER A 529 12.61 48.33 36.24
C SER A 529 14.00 47.73 36.55
N GLY A 530 15.01 48.21 35.82
CA GLY A 530 16.43 48.22 36.18
C GLY A 530 17.07 49.42 35.43
N PRO A 531 17.89 50.29 36.07
CA PRO A 531 18.27 51.58 35.49
C PRO A 531 19.72 51.68 34.95
N ASP A 532 19.92 52.67 34.06
CA ASP A 532 21.16 53.39 33.70
C ASP A 532 22.35 52.64 33.03
N SER A 533 23.11 53.25 32.10
CA SER A 533 22.95 54.54 31.38
C SER A 533 23.87 54.66 30.13
N GLY A 534 23.60 55.63 29.23
CA GLY A 534 24.38 55.97 28.01
C GLY A 534 23.76 55.38 26.71
N LEU A 535 23.44 56.09 25.61
CA LEU A 535 24.05 57.24 24.89
C LEU A 535 25.37 56.86 24.16
N CYS A 536 25.62 57.19 22.88
CA CYS A 536 24.93 58.10 21.92
C CYS A 536 24.46 57.41 20.60
N SER A 537 24.58 58.10 19.46
CA SER A 537 23.66 58.08 18.31
C SER A 537 24.36 58.35 16.96
N GLU A 538 23.55 58.35 15.90
CA GLU A 538 23.71 59.01 14.58
C GLU A 538 24.54 58.37 13.43
N GLU A 539 23.93 58.50 12.24
CA GLU A 539 24.46 58.69 10.87
C GLU A 539 25.13 57.52 10.11
N ASP A 540 24.46 57.05 9.05
CA ASP A 540 24.66 57.37 7.60
C ASP A 540 26.12 57.35 7.05
N ASP A 541 26.44 57.00 5.79
CA ASP A 541 25.67 56.93 4.52
C ASP A 541 25.91 55.60 3.73
N GLU A 542 25.33 55.49 2.52
CA GLU A 542 25.55 54.41 1.52
C GLU A 542 26.72 54.73 0.54
N ASP A 543 27.41 53.68 0.04
CA ASP A 543 28.32 53.64 -1.14
C ASP A 543 29.60 54.54 -1.11
N GLU A 544 30.66 54.43 -1.94
CA GLU A 544 30.99 53.63 -3.14
C GLU A 544 32.55 53.49 -3.31
N GLU A 545 33.01 52.53 -4.13
CA GLU A 545 34.31 52.35 -4.85
C GLU A 545 35.76 52.18 -4.24
N GLU A 546 36.48 51.27 -4.93
CA GLU A 546 37.91 51.12 -5.36
C GLU A 546 39.20 51.25 -4.46
N ASP A 547 40.04 50.20 -4.59
CA ASP A 547 41.50 50.14 -4.89
C ASP A 547 42.67 49.95 -3.88
N SER A 548 43.56 49.02 -4.28
CA SER A 548 45.03 48.87 -4.08
C SER A 548 45.69 48.24 -2.81
N ASP A 549 46.22 47.02 -3.03
CA ASP A 549 47.61 46.53 -2.85
C ASP A 549 48.28 46.06 -1.50
N MET A 550 48.94 44.88 -1.66
CA MET A 550 50.16 44.31 -1.02
C MET A 550 50.17 43.63 0.39
N ASP A 551 50.33 42.29 0.33
CA ASP A 551 51.34 41.39 0.96
C ASP A 551 51.60 41.44 2.50
N GLU A 552 51.69 40.33 3.25
CA GLU A 552 52.66 39.22 3.10
C GLU A 552 52.18 37.90 3.79
N ASP A 553 52.68 36.75 3.30
CA ASP A 553 52.21 35.34 3.45
C ASP A 553 51.79 34.75 4.83
N GLY A 554 50.91 33.72 4.77
CA GLY A 554 50.59 32.87 5.94
C GLY A 554 49.53 31.76 5.75
N ASP A 555 49.72 30.82 4.83
CA ASP A 555 48.84 29.65 4.61
C ASP A 555 48.52 28.83 5.90
N GLY A 556 47.37 28.16 6.01
CA GLY A 556 46.26 28.01 5.06
C GLY A 556 45.22 27.03 5.63
N ILE A 557 43.92 27.24 5.41
CA ILE A 557 42.85 26.57 6.17
C ILE A 557 41.60 26.29 5.30
N VAL A 558 41.02 25.09 5.37
CA VAL A 558 39.57 24.89 5.14
C VAL A 558 39.16 23.49 4.66
N LYS A 559 37.93 23.35 4.15
CA LYS A 559 37.20 22.09 3.96
C LYS A 559 36.54 22.01 2.59
N SER A 560 36.48 20.77 2.08
CA SER A 560 35.50 20.22 1.15
C SER A 560 34.14 20.93 0.99
N LYS A 561 33.71 21.09 -0.28
CA LYS A 561 32.46 20.46 -0.78
C LYS A 561 32.46 20.35 -2.32
N MET A 562 31.55 19.53 -2.87
CA MET A 562 31.55 19.07 -4.27
C MET A 562 30.44 19.72 -5.13
N SER A 563 30.70 19.87 -6.43
CA SER A 563 29.83 19.34 -7.50
C SER A 563 30.50 19.41 -8.90
N PHE A 564 30.32 18.34 -9.69
CA PHE A 564 30.52 18.12 -11.15
C PHE A 564 30.64 19.35 -12.07
N LYS A 565 31.33 19.31 -13.24
CA LYS A 565 31.41 18.19 -14.23
C LYS A 565 32.61 18.36 -15.20
N HIS A 566 33.19 17.24 -15.70
CA HIS A 566 34.22 17.07 -16.75
C HIS A 566 35.58 17.84 -16.65
N PRO A 567 36.70 17.22 -17.10
CA PRO A 567 37.97 17.89 -17.35
C PRO A 567 38.27 18.09 -18.85
N GLU A 568 38.93 19.20 -19.18
CA GLU A 568 39.74 19.36 -20.40
C GLU A 568 41.22 19.32 -20.01
N GLU A 569 42.11 19.00 -20.96
CA GLU A 569 43.56 19.03 -20.73
C GLU A 569 44.17 20.40 -21.04
N GLU A 570 45.09 20.87 -20.20
CA GLU A 570 46.24 21.65 -20.68
C GLU A 570 47.54 21.02 -20.18
N LYS A 571 48.47 20.79 -21.12
CA LYS A 571 49.89 20.52 -20.89
C LYS A 571 50.65 21.83 -21.13
N ILE A 572 51.84 21.99 -20.53
CA ILE A 572 52.97 22.85 -20.97
C ILE A 572 54.05 22.87 -19.85
N ASP A 573 55.37 22.81 -20.07
CA ASP A 573 56.17 22.18 -21.15
C ASP A 573 57.68 22.15 -20.72
N THR A 574 58.60 21.90 -21.65
CA THR A 574 60.10 21.99 -21.61
C THR A 574 60.84 20.71 -21.13
N GLU A 575 61.49 19.96 -22.04
CA GLU A 575 62.83 20.16 -22.67
C GLU A 575 64.00 19.77 -21.72
N ASP A 576 65.05 19.01 -22.09
CA ASP A 576 65.37 18.31 -23.35
C ASP A 576 66.51 17.26 -23.11
N ALA A 577 66.47 16.06 -23.72
CA ALA A 577 67.65 15.17 -23.93
C ALA A 577 67.29 13.85 -24.67
N GLU A 578 68.19 13.36 -25.54
CA GLU A 578 67.95 12.21 -26.43
C GLU A 578 68.34 10.81 -25.89
N MET A 579 67.55 9.81 -26.30
CA MET A 579 67.83 8.37 -26.48
C MET A 579 68.84 7.62 -25.57
N ALA A 580 68.30 6.67 -24.81
CA ALA A 580 68.95 5.39 -24.48
C ALA A 580 67.93 4.24 -24.64
N TYR A 581 68.37 3.09 -25.17
CA TYR A 581 67.51 1.97 -25.54
C TYR A 581 67.24 0.97 -24.38
N GLU A 582 66.11 0.27 -24.46
CA GLU A 582 65.76 -0.98 -23.77
C GLU A 582 65.84 -1.06 -22.23
N THR A 583 64.71 -0.83 -21.53
CA THR A 583 64.19 -1.76 -20.49
C THR A 583 62.75 -1.43 -20.04
N ALA A 584 61.81 -1.27 -20.99
CA ALA A 584 60.39 -1.12 -20.67
C ALA A 584 59.79 -2.47 -20.20
N GLY A 585 59.33 -2.56 -18.95
CA GLY A 585 58.63 -3.77 -18.47
C GLY A 585 58.38 -3.91 -16.95
N ALA A 586 59.08 -3.16 -16.10
CA ALA A 586 59.11 -3.44 -14.65
C ALA A 586 57.96 -2.87 -13.79
N LEU A 587 57.10 -1.99 -14.33
CA LEU A 587 56.24 -1.11 -13.49
C LEU A 587 54.73 -1.15 -13.77
N ARG A 588 54.26 -1.63 -14.93
CA ARG A 588 52.81 -1.67 -15.31
C ARG A 588 51.88 -2.44 -14.35
N TRP A 589 52.43 -3.20 -13.41
CA TRP A 589 51.66 -3.92 -12.38
C TRP A 589 51.28 -3.04 -11.17
N LYS A 590 51.91 -1.86 -10.99
CA LYS A 590 51.56 -0.89 -9.95
C LYS A 590 50.51 0.11 -10.40
N GLU A 591 50.44 0.38 -11.70
CA GLU A 591 49.36 1.17 -12.31
C GLU A 591 48.01 0.48 -12.01
N ASP A 592 47.03 1.28 -11.59
CA ASP A 592 45.68 0.85 -11.18
C ASP A 592 45.61 -0.22 -10.09
N LEU A 593 46.65 -0.38 -9.26
CA LEU A 593 46.63 -1.35 -8.14
C LEU A 593 45.42 -1.15 -7.21
N ALA A 594 44.97 0.09 -7.03
CA ALA A 594 43.76 0.39 -6.24
C ALA A 594 42.47 -0.08 -6.95
N GLN A 595 42.32 0.18 -8.26
CA GLN A 595 41.16 -0.27 -9.02
C GLN A 595 41.14 -1.80 -9.11
N LYS A 596 42.29 -2.41 -9.43
CA LYS A 596 42.49 -3.87 -9.47
C LYS A 596 42.24 -4.52 -8.09
N ALA A 597 42.54 -3.82 -6.98
CA ALA A 597 42.17 -4.28 -5.65
C ALA A 597 40.66 -4.17 -5.38
N SER A 598 39.98 -3.09 -5.79
CA SER A 598 38.51 -3.01 -5.69
C SER A 598 37.80 -4.02 -6.60
N GLU A 599 38.29 -4.25 -7.82
CA GLU A 599 37.79 -5.31 -8.70
C GLU A 599 38.06 -6.69 -8.11
N ALA A 600 39.26 -6.96 -7.58
CA ALA A 600 39.56 -8.24 -6.93
C ALA A 600 38.70 -8.45 -5.69
N TYR A 601 38.39 -7.39 -4.94
CA TYR A 601 37.47 -7.43 -3.79
C TYR A 601 36.02 -7.69 -4.22
N LEU A 602 35.52 -7.01 -5.25
CA LEU A 602 34.19 -7.24 -5.81
C LEU A 602 34.09 -8.64 -6.44
N ARG A 603 35.09 -9.08 -7.20
CA ARG A 603 35.21 -10.47 -7.69
C ARG A 603 35.27 -11.46 -6.52
N HIS A 604 35.92 -11.14 -5.39
CA HIS A 604 35.90 -11.97 -4.18
C HIS A 604 34.53 -11.99 -3.48
N GLN A 605 33.76 -10.90 -3.50
CA GLN A 605 32.38 -10.88 -2.98
C GLN A 605 31.44 -11.68 -3.90
N LEU A 606 31.58 -11.56 -5.21
CA LEU A 606 30.80 -12.30 -6.20
C LEU A 606 31.16 -13.80 -6.24
N ALA A 607 32.43 -14.14 -6.01
CA ALA A 607 32.93 -15.51 -5.89
C ALA A 607 32.79 -16.09 -4.46
N ALA A 608 32.38 -15.28 -3.47
CA ALA A 608 32.04 -15.80 -2.15
C ALA A 608 30.81 -16.72 -2.30
N PRO A 609 30.87 -17.98 -1.85
CA PRO A 609 29.80 -18.94 -2.09
C PRO A 609 28.53 -18.51 -1.35
N ASN A 610 27.58 -17.93 -2.09
CA ASN A 610 26.33 -17.46 -1.53
C ASN A 610 25.56 -18.65 -0.95
N LEU A 611 25.52 -18.74 0.38
CA LEU A 611 24.89 -19.82 1.13
C LEU A 611 23.41 -20.03 0.74
N ARG A 612 22.69 -18.98 0.33
CA ARG A 612 21.33 -19.12 -0.21
C ARG A 612 21.32 -19.93 -1.51
N LYS A 613 22.26 -19.66 -2.43
CA LYS A 613 22.37 -20.41 -3.70
C LYS A 613 22.83 -21.84 -3.48
N LEU A 614 23.63 -22.12 -2.44
CA LEU A 614 24.02 -23.49 -2.07
C LEU A 614 22.90 -24.29 -1.38
N VAL A 615 22.05 -23.65 -0.57
CA VAL A 615 20.98 -24.34 0.21
C VAL A 615 19.65 -24.42 -0.56
N TYR A 616 19.33 -23.40 -1.36
CA TYR A 616 18.04 -23.28 -2.07
C TYR A 616 18.16 -23.16 -3.59
N GLY A 617 19.38 -23.05 -4.13
CA GLY A 617 19.56 -23.19 -5.57
C GLY A 617 19.18 -24.61 -5.99
N THR A 618 18.57 -24.74 -7.17
CA THR A 618 18.48 -26.05 -7.82
C THR A 618 19.89 -26.58 -7.99
N VAL A 619 20.19 -27.71 -7.36
CA VAL A 619 21.37 -28.50 -7.71
C VAL A 619 21.11 -29.00 -9.13
N ALA A 620 21.59 -28.24 -10.10
CA ALA A 620 21.88 -28.80 -11.40
C ALA A 620 22.90 -29.92 -11.13
N GLU A 621 22.56 -31.14 -11.54
CA GLU A 621 23.58 -32.16 -11.76
C GLU A 621 24.31 -31.76 -13.04
N GLU A 622 25.11 -30.71 -12.93
CA GLU A 622 26.23 -30.44 -13.81
C GLU A 622 27.15 -31.67 -13.70
N GLU A 623 27.01 -32.59 -14.65
CA GLU A 623 28.05 -33.57 -14.93
C GLU A 623 29.27 -32.75 -15.37
N GLU A 624 30.13 -32.41 -14.40
CA GLU A 624 31.40 -31.69 -14.60
C GLU A 624 32.25 -32.47 -15.63
N ASP A 625 32.15 -32.09 -16.91
CA ASP A 625 32.82 -32.75 -18.04
C ASP A 625 34.34 -32.74 -17.78
N SER A 626 34.89 -33.91 -17.44
CA SER A 626 36.11 -33.95 -16.64
C SER A 626 37.39 -33.91 -17.50
N ASN A 627 37.65 -32.79 -18.16
CA ASN A 627 38.92 -32.48 -18.81
C ASN A 627 39.18 -30.97 -18.87
N ASP A 628 39.94 -30.46 -17.90
CA ASP A 628 40.83 -29.28 -18.06
C ASP A 628 41.83 -29.24 -16.89
N GLU A 629 42.91 -30.02 -16.97
CA GLU A 629 44.11 -29.78 -16.17
C GLU A 629 44.97 -28.70 -16.86
N GLU A 630 44.78 -27.42 -16.50
CA GLU A 630 45.63 -26.32 -16.98
C GLU A 630 47.11 -26.52 -16.56
N GLU A 631 47.92 -27.12 -17.44
CA GLU A 631 49.37 -27.28 -17.22
C GLU A 631 50.13 -25.96 -17.39
N LEU A 632 50.22 -25.18 -16.32
CA LEU A 632 51.11 -24.01 -16.25
C LEU A 632 52.61 -24.42 -16.30
N GLY A 633 53.13 -24.54 -17.51
CA GLY A 633 54.58 -24.52 -17.79
C GLY A 633 55.35 -25.82 -17.55
N GLY A 634 54.69 -26.99 -17.55
CA GLY A 634 55.33 -28.30 -17.72
C GLY A 634 56.33 -28.77 -16.64
N LEU A 635 56.49 -28.04 -15.53
CA LEU A 635 57.44 -28.38 -14.45
C LEU A 635 56.88 -28.28 -13.02
N PHE A 636 55.68 -27.72 -12.82
CA PHE A 636 55.10 -27.52 -11.50
C PHE A 636 53.62 -27.92 -11.45
N LYS A 637 53.30 -29.10 -10.87
CA LYS A 637 51.92 -29.36 -10.42
C LYS A 637 51.64 -28.53 -9.17
N VAL A 638 50.79 -27.52 -9.31
CA VAL A 638 50.22 -26.78 -8.19
C VAL A 638 49.29 -27.72 -7.42
N SER A 639 49.79 -28.29 -6.32
CA SER A 639 48.98 -29.10 -5.42
C SER A 639 47.98 -28.21 -4.66
N ARG A 640 46.87 -27.87 -5.32
CA ARG A 640 45.63 -27.50 -4.63
C ARG A 640 45.37 -28.64 -3.61
N PRO A 641 45.24 -28.37 -2.30
CA PRO A 641 44.96 -29.44 -1.35
C PRO A 641 43.66 -30.13 -1.80
N GLU A 642 43.65 -31.47 -1.80
CA GLU A 642 42.49 -32.25 -2.27
C GLU A 642 41.22 -31.67 -1.65
N ARG A 643 40.29 -31.18 -2.49
CA ARG A 643 39.00 -30.63 -2.05
C ARG A 643 38.39 -31.64 -1.09
N SER A 644 38.41 -31.33 0.21
CA SER A 644 38.11 -32.27 1.29
C SER A 644 36.78 -32.96 0.97
N LYS A 645 36.89 -34.26 0.61
CA LYS A 645 35.86 -35.11 -0.06
C LYS A 645 34.50 -34.43 -0.13
N LYS A 646 33.97 -34.08 -1.32
CA LYS A 646 32.62 -33.49 -1.51
C LYS A 646 31.56 -34.29 -0.71
N VAL A 647 31.36 -33.97 0.57
CA VAL A 647 30.37 -34.61 1.44
C VAL A 647 29.04 -34.04 0.98
N ARG A 648 28.20 -34.87 0.35
CA ARG A 648 26.79 -34.51 0.12
C ARG A 648 26.23 -34.05 1.47
N ALA A 649 25.74 -32.82 1.55
CA ALA A 649 25.36 -32.22 2.84
C ALA A 649 24.35 -33.09 3.61
N ASP A 650 23.49 -33.79 2.88
CA ASP A 650 22.47 -34.74 3.35
C ASP A 650 23.04 -36.06 3.93
N ALA A 651 24.36 -36.27 3.91
CA ALA A 651 25.01 -37.45 4.47
C ALA A 651 25.11 -37.42 6.01
N MET A 652 24.91 -36.25 6.64
CA MET A 652 24.85 -36.10 8.09
C MET A 652 23.41 -36.25 8.58
N ASP A 653 23.10 -37.34 9.28
CA ASP A 653 21.76 -37.59 9.82
C ASP A 653 21.43 -36.70 11.03
N CYS A 654 20.61 -35.67 10.79
CA CYS A 654 20.08 -34.76 11.81
C CYS A 654 19.29 -35.45 12.94
N SER A 655 18.91 -36.73 12.82
CA SER A 655 18.30 -37.48 13.93
C SER A 655 19.27 -37.73 15.09
N ARG A 656 20.58 -37.65 14.84
CA ARG A 656 21.62 -38.02 15.78
C ARG A 656 22.64 -36.89 15.99
N PHE A 657 22.33 -35.99 16.92
CA PHE A 657 23.27 -34.97 17.38
C PHE A 657 24.50 -35.62 18.04
N HIS A 658 25.60 -35.68 17.31
CA HIS A 658 26.93 -35.86 17.88
C HIS A 658 27.47 -34.47 18.26
N PRO A 659 27.76 -34.19 19.54
CA PRO A 659 28.51 -32.98 19.88
C PRO A 659 29.93 -33.12 19.34
N ASP A 660 30.37 -32.18 18.51
CA ASP A 660 31.72 -32.17 17.93
C ASP A 660 32.79 -32.00 19.00
N SER A 661 33.34 -33.12 19.46
CA SER A 661 34.49 -33.22 20.36
C SER A 661 35.83 -33.10 19.62
N SER A 662 35.85 -32.31 18.55
CA SER A 662 37.00 -32.06 17.66
C SER A 662 37.90 -30.90 18.12
N HIS A 663 37.51 -30.18 19.17
CA HIS A 663 38.23 -29.03 19.71
C HIS A 663 38.87 -29.36 21.06
N ASP A 664 40.19 -29.30 21.14
CA ASP A 664 40.94 -29.46 22.40
C ASP A 664 40.83 -28.19 23.24
N TRP A 665 39.74 -28.10 24.02
CA TRP A 665 39.44 -26.97 24.91
C TRP A 665 40.47 -26.69 26.03
N ASP A 666 41.55 -27.48 26.10
CA ASP A 666 42.70 -27.27 26.99
C ASP A 666 43.84 -26.44 26.37
N GLN A 667 43.83 -26.18 25.06
CA GLN A 667 44.81 -25.31 24.42
C GLN A 667 44.56 -23.83 24.78
N GLU A 668 45.60 -23.17 25.31
CA GLU A 668 45.50 -21.77 25.78
C GLU A 668 45.26 -20.77 24.64
N GLU A 669 45.74 -21.09 23.43
CA GLU A 669 45.46 -20.32 22.20
C GLU A 669 43.96 -20.34 21.87
N VAL A 670 43.32 -21.52 21.88
CA VAL A 670 41.87 -21.67 21.66
C VAL A 670 41.08 -20.99 22.78
N ARG A 671 41.55 -21.06 24.03
CA ARG A 671 40.95 -20.31 25.15
C ARG A 671 41.06 -18.80 24.97
N SER A 672 42.13 -18.31 24.34
CA SER A 672 42.33 -16.88 24.07
C SER A 672 41.40 -16.36 22.97
N SER A 673 41.21 -17.12 21.88
CA SER A 673 40.34 -16.71 20.77
C SER A 673 38.85 -16.71 21.12
N ILE A 674 38.41 -17.56 22.06
CA ILE A 674 37.04 -17.55 22.59
C ILE A 674 36.84 -16.63 23.80
N ARG A 675 37.90 -16.05 24.38
CA ARG A 675 37.83 -15.24 25.62
C ARG A 675 36.85 -14.07 25.47
N ASP A 676 36.82 -13.47 24.29
CA ASP A 676 35.93 -12.36 23.94
C ASP A 676 34.44 -12.74 24.04
N CYS A 677 34.08 -13.97 23.66
CA CYS A 677 32.71 -14.48 23.72
C CYS A 677 32.15 -14.60 25.15
N PHE A 678 33.00 -14.62 26.18
CA PHE A 678 32.60 -14.72 27.59
C PHE A 678 32.51 -13.36 28.30
N VAL A 679 32.88 -12.25 27.65
CA VAL A 679 32.75 -10.90 28.22
C VAL A 679 31.30 -10.44 28.06
N THR A 680 30.53 -10.43 29.15
CA THR A 680 29.08 -10.16 29.16
C THR A 680 28.71 -8.67 28.98
N GLY A 681 29.32 -8.00 28.01
CA GLY A 681 28.95 -6.66 27.56
C GLY A 681 28.00 -6.73 26.36
N LYS A 682 27.14 -5.72 26.19
CA LYS A 682 26.60 -5.42 24.86
C LYS A 682 27.69 -4.74 24.05
N TRP A 683 27.96 -5.29 22.88
CA TRP A 683 28.85 -4.73 21.88
C TRP A 683 28.13 -3.58 21.17
N GLU A 684 28.89 -2.62 20.67
CA GLU A 684 28.44 -1.63 19.69
C GLU A 684 29.34 -1.80 18.46
N GLU A 685 28.77 -1.64 17.27
CA GLU A 685 29.38 -2.10 16.00
C GLU A 685 30.73 -1.42 15.69
N ASP A 686 30.97 -0.22 16.24
CA ASP A 686 32.21 0.54 16.09
C ASP A 686 33.37 0.12 17.03
N LYS A 687 33.26 -0.94 17.84
CA LYS A 687 34.17 -1.17 19.01
C LYS A 687 34.82 -2.55 19.08
N ASP A 688 36.12 -2.57 18.75
CA ASP A 688 37.02 -3.73 18.86
C ASP A 688 37.12 -4.34 20.26
N ALA A 689 37.05 -5.67 20.32
CA ALA A 689 37.26 -6.50 21.51
C ALA A 689 38.56 -6.14 22.25
N ALA A 690 39.66 -6.07 21.49
CA ALA A 690 41.00 -5.87 22.02
C ALA A 690 41.21 -4.50 22.68
N THR A 691 40.40 -3.48 22.35
CA THR A 691 40.45 -2.18 23.04
C THR A 691 39.72 -2.22 24.38
N LEU A 692 38.55 -2.87 24.44
CA LEU A 692 37.78 -3.01 25.67
C LEU A 692 38.43 -3.98 26.67
N LEU A 693 39.13 -5.03 26.22
CA LEU A 693 39.92 -5.88 27.13
C LEU A 693 41.09 -5.10 27.74
N LYS A 694 41.84 -4.31 26.95
CA LYS A 694 42.89 -3.43 27.47
C LYS A 694 42.34 -2.42 28.50
N GLU A 695 41.17 -1.83 28.25
CA GLU A 695 40.53 -0.92 29.22
C GLU A 695 40.09 -1.60 30.54
N ASN A 696 39.92 -2.92 30.56
CA ASN A 696 39.56 -3.67 31.77
C ASN A 696 40.78 -4.24 32.50
N ASP A 697 41.80 -4.74 31.79
CA ASP A 697 43.04 -5.22 32.41
C ASP A 697 43.82 -4.04 33.05
N GLU A 698 43.78 -2.83 32.44
CA GLU A 698 44.29 -1.60 33.10
C GLU A 698 43.49 -1.16 34.35
N LEU A 699 42.27 -1.67 34.55
CA LEU A 699 41.41 -1.29 35.69
C LEU A 699 41.81 -2.00 36.99
N TYR A 700 42.63 -3.06 36.92
CA TYR A 700 43.12 -3.85 38.06
C TYR A 700 44.60 -3.57 38.43
N GLY A 701 45.20 -2.48 37.93
CA GLY A 701 46.64 -2.22 38.02
C GLY A 701 47.23 -1.76 39.37
N ASP A 702 46.40 -1.39 40.35
CA ASP A 702 46.82 -0.94 41.70
C ASP A 702 46.09 -1.78 42.76
N PHE A 703 46.70 -2.87 43.24
CA PHE A 703 46.19 -3.67 44.37
C PHE A 703 47.00 -3.35 45.65
N GLU A 704 46.31 -3.12 46.76
CA GLU A 704 46.91 -2.70 48.04
C GLU A 704 46.70 -3.81 49.07
N ASP A 705 47.75 -4.59 49.35
CA ASP A 705 47.65 -5.87 50.05
C ASP A 705 47.60 -5.69 51.57
N LEU A 706 46.42 -5.91 52.16
CA LEU A 706 46.01 -5.32 53.44
C LEU A 706 46.60 -5.99 54.71
N GLU A 707 47.40 -7.05 54.56
CA GLU A 707 48.20 -7.64 55.66
C GLU A 707 49.71 -7.33 55.57
N THR A 708 50.20 -6.76 54.45
CA THR A 708 51.64 -6.50 54.22
C THR A 708 51.96 -5.03 53.93
N GLY A 709 51.05 -4.29 53.28
CA GLY A 709 51.14 -2.84 53.09
C GLY A 709 52.12 -2.37 52.01
N GLU A 710 52.61 -3.25 51.14
CA GLU A 710 53.44 -2.86 49.98
C GLU A 710 52.56 -2.55 48.76
N VAL A 711 52.75 -1.36 48.17
CA VAL A 711 51.97 -0.90 47.01
C VAL A 711 52.79 -1.09 45.72
N HIS A 712 52.49 -2.14 44.97
CA HIS A 712 53.15 -2.43 43.70
C HIS A 712 52.65 -1.48 42.59
N LYS A 713 53.42 -0.43 42.28
CA LYS A 713 53.14 0.47 41.14
C LYS A 713 54.11 0.26 39.97
N ALA A 714 53.55 0.05 38.78
CA ALA A 714 54.32 0.04 37.54
C ALA A 714 54.93 1.43 37.26
N LYS A 715 56.18 1.47 36.78
CA LYS A 715 56.90 2.71 36.45
C LYS A 715 56.82 2.99 34.94
N THR A 716 56.09 4.02 34.54
CA THR A 716 56.06 4.53 33.16
C THR A 716 56.74 5.90 33.03
N GLY A 717 57.15 6.26 31.81
CA GLY A 717 58.01 7.41 31.52
C GLY A 717 57.34 8.79 31.68
N ASN A 718 58.13 9.78 32.10
CA ASN A 718 57.64 11.12 32.45
C ASN A 718 57.56 12.08 31.24
N LYS A 719 56.65 11.85 30.28
CA LYS A 719 56.33 12.84 29.21
C LYS A 719 54.84 13.14 28.97
N ASP A 720 53.91 12.19 29.10
CA ASP A 720 52.53 12.36 28.58
C ASP A 720 51.48 12.94 29.53
N LYS A 721 51.90 13.81 30.46
CA LYS A 721 51.01 14.36 31.51
C LYS A 721 49.84 15.19 30.98
N HIS A 722 49.99 15.88 29.84
CA HIS A 722 48.90 16.69 29.28
C HIS A 722 47.80 15.82 28.64
N TYR A 723 48.19 14.87 27.79
CA TYR A 723 47.27 13.89 27.19
C TYR A 723 46.56 13.05 28.24
N HIS A 724 47.28 12.58 29.28
CA HIS A 724 46.67 11.78 30.34
C HIS A 724 45.60 12.56 31.14
N VAL A 725 45.78 13.86 31.39
CA VAL A 725 44.77 14.71 32.07
C VAL A 725 43.55 14.98 31.18
N ILE A 726 43.74 15.17 29.87
CA ILE A 726 42.63 15.31 28.91
C ILE A 726 41.87 13.98 28.81
N PHE A 727 42.57 12.85 28.70
CA PHE A 727 41.98 11.52 28.67
C PHE A 727 41.19 11.21 29.95
N GLN A 728 41.73 11.51 31.13
CA GLN A 728 40.99 11.40 32.39
C GLN A 728 39.76 12.32 32.45
N LYS A 729 39.84 13.55 31.92
CA LYS A 729 38.66 14.44 31.81
C LYS A 729 37.59 13.82 30.92
N ASN A 730 37.97 13.32 29.74
CA ASN A 730 37.04 12.73 28.78
C ASN A 730 36.41 11.45 29.37
N LYS A 731 37.22 10.53 29.94
CA LYS A 731 36.74 9.30 30.62
C LYS A 731 35.84 9.62 31.84
N ARG A 732 35.99 10.78 32.50
CA ARG A 732 35.05 11.27 33.54
C ARG A 732 33.78 11.91 32.95
N LEU A 733 33.90 12.65 31.85
CA LEU A 733 32.76 13.29 31.16
C LEU A 733 31.86 12.21 30.54
N GLU A 734 32.45 11.22 29.88
CA GLU A 734 31.73 10.08 29.32
C GLU A 734 31.12 9.19 30.40
N LYS A 735 31.82 8.91 31.52
CA LYS A 735 31.20 8.25 32.68
C LYS A 735 30.00 9.05 33.22
N LYS A 736 30.04 10.38 33.23
CA LYS A 736 28.88 11.22 33.54
C LYS A 736 27.79 11.14 32.46
N ARG A 737 28.14 11.06 31.18
CA ARG A 737 27.20 10.91 30.06
C ARG A 737 26.46 9.58 30.15
N ARG A 738 27.19 8.46 30.26
CA ARG A 738 26.64 7.10 30.47
C ARG A 738 25.83 6.97 31.76
N LEU A 739 26.20 7.69 32.83
CA LEU A 739 25.39 7.72 34.07
C LEU A 739 24.12 8.58 33.91
N LYS A 740 24.18 9.67 33.12
CA LYS A 740 23.00 10.47 32.78
C LYS A 740 22.06 9.70 31.85
N GLU A 741 22.57 9.08 30.80
CA GLU A 741 21.82 8.20 29.88
C GLU A 741 21.07 7.10 30.65
N ARG A 742 21.73 6.44 31.61
CA ARG A 742 21.10 5.45 32.51
C ARG A 742 20.11 6.04 33.50
N PHE A 743 20.29 7.30 33.91
CA PHE A 743 19.37 7.99 34.83
C PHE A 743 18.12 8.47 34.08
N ASP A 744 18.29 9.14 32.95
CA ASP A 744 17.21 9.56 32.05
C ASP A 744 16.37 8.33 31.66
N ALA A 745 16.99 7.25 31.17
CA ALA A 745 16.34 5.98 30.83
C ALA A 745 15.80 5.16 32.04
N GLN A 746 15.89 5.69 33.26
CA GLN A 746 15.27 5.12 34.47
C GLN A 746 14.21 6.07 35.08
N TYR A 747 14.06 7.29 34.55
CA TYR A 747 13.19 8.32 35.11
C TYR A 747 12.26 9.02 34.09
N ASP A 748 12.51 8.92 32.77
CA ASP A 748 11.59 9.41 31.72
C ASP A 748 10.36 8.51 31.50
N ASP A 749 10.33 7.29 32.05
CA ASP A 749 9.17 6.37 32.04
C ASP A 749 7.90 6.92 32.74
N GLY A 750 7.95 8.14 33.31
CA GLY A 750 6.98 8.68 34.26
C GLY A 750 5.58 9.03 33.76
N ASP A 751 5.31 9.01 32.45
CA ASP A 751 3.98 9.33 31.87
C ASP A 751 3.54 8.36 30.74
N ALA A 752 4.32 7.30 30.48
CA ALA A 752 3.96 6.25 29.52
C ALA A 752 2.79 5.40 30.04
N THR A 753 1.99 4.82 29.14
CA THR A 753 0.94 3.87 29.53
C THR A 753 1.15 2.54 28.83
N TYR A 754 0.76 1.44 29.47
CA TYR A 754 0.84 0.07 28.91
C TYR A 754 0.23 -0.10 27.51
N PHE A 755 -0.70 0.77 27.12
CA PHE A 755 -1.22 0.81 25.74
C PHE A 755 -0.20 1.40 24.75
N ASP A 756 0.50 2.46 25.14
CA ASP A 756 1.53 3.12 24.35
C ASP A 756 2.81 2.25 24.33
N ASP A 757 3.18 1.63 25.45
CA ASP A 757 4.32 0.68 25.55
C ASP A 757 4.19 -0.45 24.51
N LEU A 758 3.05 -1.17 24.53
CA LEU A 758 2.73 -2.22 23.55
C LEU A 758 2.73 -1.70 22.11
N LYS A 759 2.20 -0.49 21.89
CA LYS A 759 2.17 0.12 20.54
C LYS A 759 3.58 0.41 20.04
N ASP A 760 4.49 0.81 20.92
CA ASP A 760 5.86 1.16 20.58
C ASP A 760 6.76 -0.08 20.46
N GLU A 761 6.51 -1.16 21.21
CA GLU A 761 7.08 -2.49 20.93
C GLU A 761 6.69 -2.99 19.53
N MET A 762 5.39 -2.93 19.19
CA MET A 762 4.88 -3.33 17.88
C MET A 762 5.43 -2.45 16.75
N GLN A 763 5.68 -1.17 17.01
CA GLN A 763 6.27 -0.25 16.04
C GLN A 763 7.77 -0.51 15.84
N LYS A 764 8.54 -0.72 16.92
CA LYS A 764 9.97 -1.10 16.87
C LYS A 764 10.18 -2.38 16.06
N GLN A 765 9.33 -3.39 16.23
CA GLN A 765 9.37 -4.60 15.40
C GLN A 765 9.11 -4.29 13.91
N ALA A 766 8.13 -3.43 13.60
CA ALA A 766 7.81 -3.05 12.22
C ALA A 766 8.88 -2.14 11.57
N GLU A 767 9.70 -1.46 12.37
CA GLU A 767 10.86 -0.67 11.94
C GLU A 767 12.09 -1.55 11.71
N LEU A 768 12.39 -2.48 12.61
CA LEU A 768 13.43 -3.51 12.45
C LEU A 768 13.18 -4.35 11.18
N ASN A 769 11.96 -4.88 11.03
CA ASN A 769 11.52 -5.60 9.82
C ASN A 769 11.56 -4.77 8.52
N ARG A 770 11.77 -3.44 8.59
CA ARG A 770 11.99 -2.61 7.40
C ARG A 770 13.47 -2.48 7.09
N GLN A 771 14.27 -2.16 8.11
CA GLN A 771 15.73 -2.00 8.00
C GLN A 771 16.40 -3.28 7.47
N GLU A 772 15.96 -4.45 7.93
CA GLU A 772 16.46 -5.78 7.49
C GLU A 772 16.27 -6.04 5.97
N PHE A 773 15.39 -5.29 5.30
CA PHE A 773 15.10 -5.44 3.86
C PHE A 773 15.24 -4.13 3.07
N GLU A 774 15.90 -3.10 3.60
CA GLU A 774 16.06 -1.81 2.91
C GLU A 774 17.13 -1.89 1.81
N ASP A 775 18.22 -2.64 2.06
CA ASP A 775 19.34 -2.86 1.11
C ASP A 775 19.18 -4.10 0.21
N VAL A 776 17.96 -4.64 0.05
CA VAL A 776 17.71 -5.93 -0.65
C VAL A 776 16.82 -5.75 -1.88
N ASP A 777 17.34 -6.11 -3.05
CA ASP A 777 16.63 -6.07 -4.35
C ASP A 777 15.25 -6.73 -4.29
N ASP A 778 14.27 -6.10 -4.94
CA ASP A 778 12.86 -6.49 -4.85
C ASP A 778 12.58 -7.95 -5.27
N GLU A 779 13.29 -8.49 -6.26
CA GLU A 779 13.15 -9.90 -6.66
C GLU A 779 13.60 -10.87 -5.55
N VAL A 780 14.78 -10.60 -4.97
CA VAL A 780 15.36 -11.38 -3.86
C VAL A 780 14.48 -11.25 -2.62
N ARG A 781 13.97 -10.04 -2.38
CA ARG A 781 13.10 -9.71 -1.25
C ARG A 781 11.75 -10.43 -1.34
N VAL A 782 11.15 -10.51 -2.53
CA VAL A 782 9.91 -11.27 -2.80
C VAL A 782 10.10 -12.77 -2.56
N GLN A 783 11.29 -13.34 -2.79
CA GLN A 783 11.57 -14.75 -2.46
C GLN A 783 11.52 -15.02 -0.94
N TYR A 784 11.89 -14.05 -0.10
CA TYR A 784 11.85 -14.18 1.36
C TYR A 784 10.48 -13.86 1.97
N GLU A 785 9.95 -12.64 1.74
CA GLU A 785 8.72 -12.16 2.39
C GLU A 785 7.43 -12.57 1.63
N GLY A 786 7.54 -12.78 0.32
CA GLY A 786 6.42 -12.86 -0.62
C GLY A 786 6.16 -11.52 -1.33
N PHE A 787 5.18 -11.47 -2.23
CA PHE A 787 4.77 -10.22 -2.87
C PHE A 787 4.20 -9.27 -1.83
N ARG A 788 4.64 -8.01 -1.83
CA ARG A 788 4.15 -7.01 -0.87
C ARG A 788 2.73 -6.56 -1.23
N PRO A 789 1.84 -6.32 -0.24
CA PRO A 789 0.66 -5.50 -0.49
C PRO A 789 1.09 -4.14 -1.08
N GLY A 790 0.28 -3.55 -1.95
CA GLY A 790 0.65 -2.34 -2.70
C GLY A 790 1.08 -2.61 -4.14
N MET A 791 1.85 -3.69 -4.37
CA MET A 791 2.33 -4.11 -5.68
C MET A 791 1.16 -4.49 -6.61
N TYR A 792 1.32 -4.24 -7.91
CA TYR A 792 0.46 -4.73 -8.96
C TYR A 792 0.97 -6.12 -9.41
N VAL A 793 0.11 -7.13 -9.41
CA VAL A 793 0.49 -8.53 -9.67
C VAL A 793 -0.41 -9.17 -10.72
N ARG A 794 0.19 -10.06 -11.53
CA ARG A 794 -0.47 -11.02 -12.41
C ARG A 794 -0.41 -12.39 -11.74
N VAL A 795 -1.57 -12.98 -11.47
CA VAL A 795 -1.71 -14.29 -10.82
C VAL A 795 -2.21 -15.28 -11.87
N GLU A 796 -1.42 -16.32 -12.15
CA GLU A 796 -1.79 -17.37 -13.10
C GLU A 796 -2.48 -18.55 -12.39
N ILE A 797 -3.69 -18.88 -12.83
CA ILE A 797 -4.50 -19.95 -12.24
C ILE A 797 -4.86 -20.96 -13.34
N PRO A 798 -4.27 -22.17 -13.30
CA PRO A 798 -4.62 -23.26 -14.22
C PRO A 798 -5.91 -23.96 -13.80
N ALA A 799 -6.51 -24.70 -14.73
CA ALA A 799 -7.67 -25.56 -14.51
C ALA A 799 -8.92 -24.85 -13.92
N LEU A 800 -9.21 -23.64 -14.38
CA LEU A 800 -10.46 -22.93 -14.08
C LEU A 800 -11.62 -23.45 -14.96
N PRO A 801 -12.82 -23.72 -14.40
CA PRO A 801 -13.95 -24.24 -15.19
C PRO A 801 -14.33 -23.33 -16.36
N CYS A 802 -14.59 -23.93 -17.53
CA CYS A 802 -14.91 -23.20 -18.75
C CYS A 802 -16.09 -22.22 -18.58
N GLU A 803 -17.08 -22.59 -17.74
CA GLU A 803 -18.25 -21.79 -17.42
C GLU A 803 -17.93 -20.43 -16.78
N PHE A 804 -16.78 -20.29 -16.12
CA PHE A 804 -16.34 -19.02 -15.54
C PHE A 804 -15.92 -18.03 -16.65
N VAL A 805 -15.20 -18.51 -17.67
CA VAL A 805 -14.71 -17.67 -18.78
C VAL A 805 -15.83 -17.37 -19.78
N THR A 806 -16.74 -18.32 -20.04
CA THR A 806 -17.87 -18.08 -20.96
C THR A 806 -18.91 -17.13 -20.36
N ASN A 807 -19.23 -17.26 -19.07
CA ASN A 807 -20.27 -16.48 -18.40
C ASN A 807 -19.70 -15.31 -17.57
N PHE A 808 -18.48 -14.85 -17.87
CA PHE A 808 -17.88 -13.68 -17.23
C PHE A 808 -18.71 -12.42 -17.52
N ASP A 809 -19.17 -11.75 -16.46
CA ASP A 809 -19.85 -10.46 -16.50
C ASP A 809 -19.01 -9.43 -15.71
N PRO A 810 -18.47 -8.39 -16.38
CA PRO A 810 -17.71 -7.30 -15.74
C PRO A 810 -18.40 -6.57 -14.59
N HIS A 811 -19.72 -6.69 -14.39
CA HIS A 811 -20.40 -6.13 -13.22
C HIS A 811 -20.13 -6.92 -11.93
N TYR A 812 -19.64 -8.16 -12.01
CA TYR A 812 -19.32 -8.97 -10.83
C TYR A 812 -17.82 -8.85 -10.49
N PRO A 813 -17.46 -8.28 -9.33
CA PRO A 813 -16.07 -8.09 -8.94
C PRO A 813 -15.41 -9.43 -8.59
N ILE A 814 -14.36 -9.79 -9.31
CA ILE A 814 -13.53 -10.96 -8.99
C ILE A 814 -12.63 -10.61 -7.78
N VAL A 815 -12.69 -11.46 -6.75
CA VAL A 815 -11.84 -11.39 -5.56
C VAL A 815 -11.06 -12.69 -5.44
N LEU A 816 -9.76 -12.60 -5.20
CA LEU A 816 -8.89 -13.71 -4.85
C LEU A 816 -8.56 -13.62 -3.36
N GLY A 817 -8.99 -14.58 -2.56
CA GLY A 817 -8.62 -14.68 -1.15
C GLY A 817 -7.59 -15.78 -0.93
N GLY A 818 -6.38 -15.44 -0.50
CA GLY A 818 -5.38 -16.44 -0.11
C GLY A 818 -5.83 -17.18 1.15
N LEU A 819 -5.72 -18.51 1.11
CA LEU A 819 -6.14 -19.41 2.18
C LEU A 819 -4.99 -19.67 3.16
N GLY A 820 -5.30 -19.71 4.45
CA GLY A 820 -4.32 -20.16 5.46
C GLY A 820 -3.99 -21.66 5.31
N PRO A 821 -2.78 -22.13 5.69
CA PRO A 821 -2.42 -23.56 5.61
C PRO A 821 -3.36 -24.50 6.40
N SER A 822 -3.99 -23.99 7.46
CA SER A 822 -5.05 -24.70 8.20
C SER A 822 -6.38 -24.74 7.47
N GLU A 823 -6.67 -23.77 6.58
CA GLU A 823 -7.97 -23.59 5.93
C GLU A 823 -8.18 -24.47 4.69
N GLY A 824 -7.11 -25.08 4.15
CA GLY A 824 -7.24 -26.16 3.17
C GLY A 824 -7.89 -27.43 3.76
N ASN A 825 -7.92 -27.58 5.09
CA ASN A 825 -8.46 -28.76 5.77
C ASN A 825 -9.96 -28.64 6.08
N VAL A 826 -10.65 -29.78 6.10
CA VAL A 826 -12.07 -29.90 6.42
C VAL A 826 -12.24 -30.60 7.78
N GLY A 827 -13.19 -30.14 8.59
CA GLY A 827 -13.44 -30.68 9.93
C GLY A 827 -14.82 -30.33 10.48
N TYR A 828 -15.02 -30.55 11.79
CA TYR A 828 -16.20 -30.11 12.51
C TYR A 828 -15.93 -28.78 13.22
N LEU A 829 -16.60 -27.72 12.77
CA LEU A 829 -16.51 -26.42 13.43
C LEU A 829 -17.57 -26.34 14.54
N GLN A 830 -17.11 -26.09 15.77
CA GLN A 830 -17.97 -25.65 16.86
C GLN A 830 -18.17 -24.14 16.75
N MET A 831 -19.42 -23.68 16.72
CA MET A 831 -19.75 -22.28 16.47
C MET A 831 -20.91 -21.80 17.33
N ARG A 832 -20.89 -20.51 17.70
CA ARG A 832 -21.93 -19.85 18.49
C ARG A 832 -22.88 -19.10 17.57
N LEU A 833 -24.02 -19.71 17.27
CA LEU A 833 -25.04 -19.18 16.36
C LEU A 833 -26.19 -18.50 17.12
N LYS A 834 -26.75 -17.43 16.54
CA LYS A 834 -28.00 -16.80 16.98
C LYS A 834 -28.86 -16.42 15.77
N LYS A 835 -30.16 -16.73 15.83
CA LYS A 835 -31.18 -16.26 14.87
C LYS A 835 -31.12 -14.74 14.74
N HIS A 836 -31.21 -14.22 13.51
CA HIS A 836 -31.20 -12.77 13.29
C HIS A 836 -32.52 -12.13 13.76
N ARG A 837 -32.44 -10.90 14.31
CA ARG A 837 -33.59 -10.19 14.93
C ARG A 837 -34.77 -9.97 13.98
N TRP A 838 -34.48 -9.69 12.71
CA TRP A 838 -35.46 -9.42 11.65
C TRP A 838 -35.83 -10.64 10.80
N HIS A 839 -35.21 -11.80 11.05
CA HIS A 839 -35.62 -13.03 10.39
C HIS A 839 -36.87 -13.59 11.06
N SER A 840 -37.93 -13.86 10.31
CA SER A 840 -39.22 -14.26 10.90
C SER A 840 -39.21 -15.70 11.41
N ARG A 841 -38.71 -16.65 10.62
CA ARG A 841 -38.74 -18.09 10.91
C ARG A 841 -37.72 -18.49 12.00
N ILE A 842 -37.90 -19.67 12.59
CA ILE A 842 -36.89 -20.31 13.45
C ILE A 842 -36.15 -21.38 12.64
N LEU A 843 -34.84 -21.53 12.88
CA LEU A 843 -34.03 -22.49 12.13
C LEU A 843 -34.13 -23.86 12.78
N LYS A 844 -34.20 -24.90 11.94
CA LYS A 844 -34.42 -26.30 12.34
C LYS A 844 -33.12 -27.08 12.22
N THR A 845 -32.85 -27.94 13.19
CA THR A 845 -31.70 -28.86 13.16
C THR A 845 -31.81 -29.80 11.96
N ARG A 846 -30.73 -29.93 11.19
CA ARG A 846 -30.66 -30.62 9.88
C ARG A 846 -31.45 -29.99 8.72
N ASP A 847 -31.77 -28.70 8.80
CA ASP A 847 -32.24 -27.91 7.65
C ASP A 847 -31.00 -27.30 6.94
N PRO A 848 -30.84 -27.44 5.61
CA PRO A 848 -29.62 -26.99 4.93
C PRO A 848 -29.52 -25.46 4.89
N LEU A 849 -28.33 -24.95 5.17
CA LEU A 849 -28.09 -23.52 5.42
C LEU A 849 -26.82 -23.08 4.69
N ILE A 850 -26.89 -21.95 3.96
CA ILE A 850 -25.73 -21.38 3.25
C ILE A 850 -24.98 -20.48 4.22
N LEU A 851 -23.69 -20.72 4.39
CA LEU A 851 -22.82 -19.97 5.30
C LEU A 851 -21.74 -19.21 4.51
N SER A 852 -21.48 -17.97 4.92
CA SER A 852 -20.27 -17.22 4.56
C SER A 852 -19.29 -17.30 5.73
N LEU A 853 -18.17 -17.98 5.52
CA LEU A 853 -17.14 -18.31 6.50
C LEU A 853 -15.77 -18.02 5.88
N GLY A 854 -15.04 -17.05 6.44
CA GLY A 854 -13.84 -16.51 5.81
C GLY A 854 -14.13 -16.03 4.38
N TRP A 855 -13.29 -16.42 3.42
CA TRP A 855 -13.55 -16.19 2.00
C TRP A 855 -14.72 -17.02 1.46
N ARG A 856 -14.84 -18.28 1.89
CA ARG A 856 -15.72 -19.29 1.29
C ARG A 856 -17.21 -19.06 1.55
N ARG A 857 -18.02 -19.53 0.60
CA ARG A 857 -19.49 -19.62 0.69
C ARG A 857 -19.92 -21.04 0.37
N PHE A 858 -20.54 -21.73 1.32
CA PHE A 858 -20.94 -23.14 1.13
C PHE A 858 -22.24 -23.49 1.85
N GLN A 859 -22.94 -24.50 1.35
CA GLN A 859 -24.14 -25.04 1.98
C GLN A 859 -23.75 -26.20 2.92
N THR A 860 -24.23 -26.18 4.15
CA THR A 860 -23.99 -27.24 5.14
C THR A 860 -25.24 -27.51 5.98
N ILE A 861 -25.20 -28.57 6.80
CA ILE A 861 -26.35 -29.12 7.53
C ILE A 861 -26.09 -28.99 9.05
N PRO A 862 -26.43 -27.85 9.68
CA PRO A 862 -26.11 -27.59 11.08
C PRO A 862 -26.87 -28.47 12.09
N LEU A 863 -26.16 -28.85 13.15
CA LEU A 863 -26.70 -29.48 14.35
C LEU A 863 -26.71 -28.47 15.50
N TYR A 864 -27.88 -27.96 15.88
CA TYR A 864 -28.01 -27.04 17.02
C TYR A 864 -27.97 -27.78 18.36
N TYR A 865 -27.23 -27.24 19.33
CA TYR A 865 -27.13 -27.76 20.69
C TYR A 865 -27.09 -26.63 21.72
N ILE A 866 -27.22 -27.01 22.98
CA ILE A 866 -26.91 -26.15 24.13
C ILE A 866 -26.10 -26.97 25.14
N GLU A 867 -25.18 -26.33 25.82
CA GLU A 867 -24.46 -26.94 26.93
C GLU A 867 -25.39 -27.03 28.16
N ASP A 868 -25.63 -28.24 28.65
CA ASP A 868 -26.24 -28.45 29.98
C ASP A 868 -25.17 -28.23 31.07
N HIS A 869 -25.58 -27.86 32.29
CA HIS A 869 -24.71 -27.60 33.46
C HIS A 869 -23.68 -28.70 33.80
N ASN A 870 -23.79 -29.89 33.20
CA ASN A 870 -22.88 -31.01 33.37
C ASN A 870 -21.79 -31.07 32.27
N GLY A 871 -21.55 -29.97 31.53
CA GLY A 871 -20.58 -29.91 30.42
C GLY A 871 -20.97 -30.78 29.23
N ARG A 872 -22.27 -30.97 28.96
CA ARG A 872 -22.77 -31.88 27.90
C ARG A 872 -23.50 -31.13 26.82
N HIS A 873 -23.06 -31.29 25.57
CA HIS A 873 -23.71 -30.70 24.39
C HIS A 873 -25.01 -31.44 24.06
N ARG A 874 -26.14 -30.90 24.53
CA ARG A 874 -27.48 -31.47 24.31
C ARG A 874 -28.11 -30.93 23.03
N LEU A 875 -28.43 -31.82 22.10
CA LEU A 875 -29.08 -31.52 20.83
C LEU A 875 -30.43 -30.81 21.02
N LEU A 876 -30.63 -29.72 20.28
CA LEU A 876 -31.90 -29.00 20.12
C LEU A 876 -32.59 -29.43 18.82
N LYS A 877 -33.92 -29.25 18.74
CA LYS A 877 -34.69 -29.42 17.48
C LYS A 877 -34.69 -28.16 16.61
N TYR A 878 -34.63 -26.99 17.25
CA TYR A 878 -34.72 -25.66 16.65
C TYR A 878 -33.80 -24.70 17.41
N THR A 879 -33.39 -23.61 16.76
CA THR A 879 -32.72 -22.47 17.41
C THR A 879 -33.67 -21.74 18.37
N PRO A 880 -33.22 -21.33 19.57
CA PRO A 880 -33.98 -20.39 20.41
C PRO A 880 -34.07 -19.01 19.73
N GLU A 881 -35.16 -18.28 19.95
CA GLU A 881 -35.47 -17.10 19.13
C GLU A 881 -34.60 -15.88 19.39
N HIS A 882 -34.15 -15.69 20.64
CA HIS A 882 -33.42 -14.51 21.08
C HIS A 882 -32.11 -14.83 21.82
N MET A 883 -31.84 -16.12 22.09
CA MET A 883 -30.64 -16.61 22.76
C MET A 883 -29.59 -17.06 21.74
N HIS A 884 -28.33 -17.23 22.16
CA HIS A 884 -27.34 -17.97 21.37
C HIS A 884 -27.47 -19.47 21.66
N CYS A 885 -27.15 -20.30 20.67
CA CYS A 885 -26.99 -21.74 20.80
C CYS A 885 -25.62 -22.15 20.24
N GLY A 886 -25.14 -23.32 20.68
CA GLY A 886 -24.08 -24.00 19.95
C GLY A 886 -24.65 -24.52 18.63
N ALA A 887 -23.82 -24.51 17.58
CA ALA A 887 -24.06 -25.23 16.35
C ALA A 887 -22.78 -25.97 15.97
N THR A 888 -22.92 -27.18 15.44
CA THR A 888 -21.82 -27.91 14.81
C THR A 888 -22.16 -28.10 13.34
N ILE A 889 -21.18 -27.81 12.48
CA ILE A 889 -21.23 -28.04 11.04
C ILE A 889 -20.04 -28.89 10.61
N TRP A 890 -20.18 -29.59 9.49
CA TRP A 890 -19.04 -30.07 8.72
C TRP A 890 -18.67 -29.01 7.68
N GLY A 891 -17.39 -28.70 7.52
CA GLY A 891 -16.93 -27.67 6.59
C GLY A 891 -15.43 -27.37 6.68
N PRO A 892 -14.92 -26.47 5.81
CA PRO A 892 -13.55 -25.96 5.87
C PRO A 892 -13.24 -25.32 7.22
N ILE A 893 -12.08 -25.64 7.78
CA ILE A 893 -11.57 -25.09 9.03
C ILE A 893 -11.23 -23.60 8.80
N THR A 894 -11.57 -22.74 9.76
CA THR A 894 -11.30 -21.29 9.72
C THR A 894 -10.88 -20.81 11.11
N PRO A 895 -9.99 -19.81 11.28
CA PRO A 895 -9.53 -19.35 12.59
C PRO A 895 -10.64 -19.09 13.63
N GLN A 896 -10.39 -19.48 14.88
CA GLN A 896 -11.29 -19.19 16.01
C GLN A 896 -11.57 -17.67 16.12
N GLY A 897 -12.77 -17.29 16.58
CA GLY A 897 -13.18 -15.89 16.66
C GLY A 897 -13.64 -15.26 15.32
N THR A 898 -13.52 -15.98 14.20
CA THR A 898 -14.04 -15.51 12.90
C THR A 898 -15.57 -15.39 12.91
N GLY A 899 -16.08 -14.22 12.53
CA GLY A 899 -17.51 -13.94 12.39
C GLY A 899 -18.11 -14.52 11.11
N PHE A 900 -19.29 -15.13 11.19
CA PHE A 900 -19.95 -15.77 10.06
C PHE A 900 -21.44 -15.42 9.92
N LEU A 901 -21.90 -15.45 8.67
CA LEU A 901 -23.25 -15.12 8.24
C LEU A 901 -23.97 -16.39 7.77
N ALA A 902 -25.26 -16.50 8.04
CA ALA A 902 -26.10 -17.60 7.55
C ALA A 902 -27.31 -17.10 6.76
N VAL A 903 -27.59 -17.73 5.61
CA VAL A 903 -28.66 -17.38 4.65
C VAL A 903 -29.40 -18.67 4.24
N GLN A 904 -30.73 -18.66 4.23
CA GLN A 904 -31.52 -19.85 3.85
C GLN A 904 -31.78 -19.94 2.33
N THR A 905 -31.72 -18.82 1.60
CA THR A 905 -31.80 -18.81 0.13
C THR A 905 -31.13 -17.56 -0.42
N VAL A 906 -30.26 -17.72 -1.41
CA VAL A 906 -29.64 -16.61 -2.16
C VAL A 906 -30.59 -16.11 -3.26
N GLY A 907 -31.21 -17.02 -4.01
CA GLY A 907 -32.02 -16.68 -5.18
C GLY A 907 -33.38 -16.03 -4.88
N GLY A 908 -33.70 -15.04 -5.71
CA GLY A 908 -35.01 -14.37 -5.81
C GLY A 908 -35.16 -13.12 -4.95
N ILE A 909 -35.83 -12.09 -5.49
CA ILE A 909 -36.21 -10.88 -4.77
C ILE A 909 -37.33 -11.22 -3.78
N LYS A 910 -36.94 -11.63 -2.57
CA LYS A 910 -37.87 -11.90 -1.47
C LYS A 910 -38.10 -10.61 -0.68
N ALA A 911 -39.36 -10.20 -0.51
CA ALA A 911 -39.72 -9.03 0.31
C ALA A 911 -39.41 -9.19 1.83
N ASN A 912 -38.84 -10.33 2.24
CA ASN A 912 -38.46 -10.63 3.62
C ASN A 912 -36.94 -10.74 3.73
N PHE A 913 -36.40 -10.22 4.84
CA PHE A 913 -34.98 -10.21 5.20
C PHE A 913 -34.31 -11.59 5.02
N ARG A 914 -33.34 -11.67 4.09
CA ARG A 914 -32.69 -12.88 3.57
C ARG A 914 -31.75 -13.55 4.58
N ILE A 915 -31.08 -12.75 5.41
CA ILE A 915 -30.13 -13.22 6.43
C ILE A 915 -30.90 -13.91 7.57
N ALA A 916 -30.54 -15.17 7.83
CA ALA A 916 -31.24 -16.06 8.75
C ALA A 916 -30.66 -16.04 10.17
N ALA A 917 -29.33 -16.06 10.27
CA ALA A 917 -28.61 -16.07 11.54
C ALA A 917 -27.22 -15.44 11.40
N THR A 918 -26.63 -15.08 12.53
CA THR A 918 -25.25 -14.61 12.64
C THR A 918 -24.54 -15.35 13.78
N GLY A 919 -23.22 -15.43 13.73
CA GLY A 919 -22.46 -16.10 14.76
C GLY A 919 -20.95 -15.90 14.67
N VAL A 920 -20.24 -16.60 15.54
CA VAL A 920 -18.77 -16.60 15.63
C VAL A 920 -18.29 -18.05 15.79
N VAL A 921 -17.19 -18.42 15.13
CA VAL A 921 -16.53 -19.72 15.29
C VAL A 921 -15.88 -19.78 16.68
N LEU A 922 -16.15 -20.86 17.43
CA LEU A 922 -15.57 -21.08 18.76
C LEU A 922 -14.35 -21.98 18.68
N ASP A 923 -14.48 -23.17 18.09
CA ASP A 923 -13.45 -24.21 18.14
C ASP A 923 -13.47 -25.16 16.94
N LEU A 924 -12.37 -25.92 16.76
CA LEU A 924 -11.98 -26.57 15.50
C LEU A 924 -11.60 -28.04 15.75
N ASP A 925 -12.60 -28.92 15.66
CA ASP A 925 -12.47 -30.33 16.04
C ASP A 925 -12.45 -31.30 14.85
N LYS A 926 -11.79 -32.45 15.04
CA LYS A 926 -11.98 -33.62 14.17
C LYS A 926 -13.24 -34.45 14.54
N SER A 927 -13.79 -34.29 15.75
CA SER A 927 -15.01 -34.97 16.18
C SER A 927 -15.68 -34.25 17.37
N VAL A 928 -17.02 -34.13 17.36
CA VAL A 928 -17.79 -33.44 18.41
C VAL A 928 -18.86 -34.36 18.99
N THR A 929 -18.93 -34.46 20.32
CA THR A 929 -19.87 -35.36 21.02
C THR A 929 -21.19 -34.66 21.37
N ILE A 930 -22.21 -34.83 20.52
CA ILE A 930 -23.55 -34.23 20.74
C ILE A 930 -24.56 -35.30 21.18
N VAL A 931 -25.14 -35.13 22.37
CA VAL A 931 -26.10 -36.09 22.95
C VAL A 931 -27.56 -35.67 22.74
N LYS A 932 -28.42 -36.63 22.36
CA LYS A 932 -29.87 -36.42 22.22
C LYS A 932 -30.60 -37.17 23.33
N LYS A 933 -31.44 -36.47 24.11
CA LYS A 933 -32.21 -37.09 25.21
C LYS A 933 -33.30 -38.02 24.67
N LEU A 934 -33.04 -39.32 24.72
CA LEU A 934 -34.03 -40.38 24.55
C LEU A 934 -34.72 -40.64 25.90
N LYS A 935 -36.05 -40.80 25.89
CA LYS A 935 -36.83 -41.23 27.06
C LYS A 935 -37.44 -42.59 26.75
N LEU A 936 -37.11 -43.61 27.54
CA LEU A 936 -37.90 -44.83 27.58
C LEU A 936 -39.17 -44.54 28.39
N ILE A 937 -40.33 -44.87 27.82
CA ILE A 937 -41.63 -44.73 28.48
C ILE A 937 -42.20 -46.13 28.64
N GLY A 938 -42.44 -46.52 29.89
CA GLY A 938 -43.14 -47.75 30.25
C GLY A 938 -44.33 -47.41 31.14
N TYR A 939 -45.36 -48.25 31.10
CA TYR A 939 -46.60 -48.04 31.84
C TYR A 939 -46.69 -49.05 32.98
N PRO A 940 -47.08 -48.65 34.21
CA PRO A 940 -47.20 -49.58 35.33
C PRO A 940 -48.39 -50.53 35.09
N TYR A 941 -48.09 -51.83 34.91
CA TYR A 941 -49.07 -52.88 34.67
C TYR A 941 -49.64 -53.47 35.96
N LYS A 942 -48.80 -53.59 37.00
CA LYS A 942 -49.21 -53.99 38.37
C LYS A 942 -48.52 -53.10 39.39
N ILE A 943 -49.28 -52.56 40.34
CA ILE A 943 -48.79 -51.61 41.36
C ILE A 943 -49.05 -52.21 42.75
N PHE A 944 -48.01 -52.25 43.58
CA PHE A 944 -48.04 -52.55 45.01
C PHE A 944 -47.56 -51.31 45.78
N LYS A 945 -47.57 -51.36 47.13
CA LYS A 945 -47.28 -50.19 47.98
C LYS A 945 -45.97 -49.46 47.64
N ASN A 946 -44.88 -50.20 47.43
CA ASN A 946 -43.53 -49.65 47.17
C ASN A 946 -42.90 -50.15 45.86
N THR A 947 -43.59 -51.01 45.10
CA THR A 947 -43.04 -51.67 43.90
C THR A 947 -44.08 -51.71 42.80
N CYS A 948 -43.66 -51.59 41.53
CA CYS A 948 -44.54 -51.79 40.40
C CYS A 948 -43.83 -52.59 39.29
N PHE A 949 -44.59 -53.45 38.62
CA PHE A 949 -44.15 -54.08 37.38
C PHE A 949 -44.51 -53.15 36.22
N ILE A 950 -43.49 -52.65 35.53
CA ILE A 950 -43.63 -51.78 34.38
C ILE A 950 -43.68 -52.63 33.12
N GLN A 951 -44.75 -52.49 32.34
CA GLN A 951 -44.83 -53.05 31.00
C GLN A 951 -44.25 -52.03 30.01
N VAL A 952 -43.22 -52.46 29.28
CA VAL A 952 -42.80 -51.76 28.07
C VAL A 952 -43.82 -52.09 26.99
N GLY A 953 -44.57 -51.10 26.53
CA GLY A 953 -45.40 -51.28 25.35
C GLY A 953 -44.49 -51.47 24.13
N SER A 954 -44.76 -52.49 23.32
CA SER A 954 -44.15 -52.55 21.98
C SER A 954 -44.48 -51.24 21.26
N PRO A 955 -43.53 -50.58 20.58
CA PRO A 955 -43.90 -49.51 19.66
C PRO A 955 -44.89 -50.10 18.67
N ALA A 956 -46.06 -49.47 18.54
CA ALA A 956 -46.96 -49.77 17.43
C ALA A 956 -46.24 -49.38 16.13
N GLU A 957 -46.29 -50.25 15.13
CA GLU A 957 -45.68 -49.98 13.82
C GLU A 957 -46.41 -48.81 13.16
N SER A 958 -45.89 -47.60 13.33
CA SER A 958 -46.34 -46.42 12.60
C SER A 958 -45.91 -46.59 11.15
N GLY A 959 -46.80 -47.20 10.35
CA GLY A 959 -46.52 -47.62 8.98
C GLY A 959 -45.92 -46.49 8.13
N VAL A 960 -44.65 -46.65 7.80
CA VAL A 960 -43.99 -45.98 6.68
C VAL A 960 -43.52 -47.11 5.78
N SER A 961 -44.27 -47.34 4.71
CA SER A 961 -43.86 -48.22 3.61
C SER A 961 -42.56 -47.69 2.97
N PRO A 962 -41.73 -48.55 2.38
CA PRO A 962 -40.50 -48.14 1.69
C PRO A 962 -40.77 -47.22 0.49
#